data_AF-A0A959E1V3-F1
#
_entry.id   AF-A0A959E1V3-F1
#
_cell.length_a   1.000
_cell.length_b   1.000
_cell.length_c   1.000
_cell.angle_alpha   90.00
_cell.angle_beta   90.00
_cell.angle_gamma   90.00
#
_symmetry.space_group_name_H-M   'P 1'
#
loop_
_entity.id
_entity.type
_entity.pdbx_description
1 polymer ?
#
loop_
_entity_poly.entity_id
_entity_poly.type
_entity_poly.pdbx_seq_one_letter_code
_entity_poly.pdbx_strand_id
1 'polypeptide(L)'
;MVFLGVAVRLPAQILRQPIPDRLVVLTFDDGAVTHADYVAPLLKKYGFGATFFVCEFPPDFEDKTKYMSWAQIRQLSEMGFEVANHTGRHTHVDEVDDADFTRELETIEDRCAANGIPRPVTFAYPAYAVRPGVDTTLRNKGYQFARIGGSRPYDPLKDHPYLIPSYSTTGDNKDQILGALKEARDGKIVVLTIHGVPDLAHDWVTTPPALFETYMEYLKDQNFTVIGLNDLQRYIDPEAARRMIIPHFILQNGQEVLPEKPVRFTVDLNKKKGPFDPVWAWFGYDEPNYTYMKDGRKLLSELAELSPAPVYIRTHSLLNSGDGRAALKWGSTNVYTEDAAGKPVYTWTLLDSIVDTYVSRGLKPLMEIGFMPEALSSQPEPYRHHWKPGDPYNDIYTGWAYPPKDYRKWAELVYRWVRHSVERYGQTEVETWYWELWNEPNIGYWKGTTEEYIKLYDFTSDAVKRALPTARIGGPHVTGPSWDVSAAFLRAFLDHCLHGENAATGKTGAPLDYIGFHAKGAPRWASDHIRMNLGAQLRDISGGFEIVGSYPEFRRLPIIIGESDPEGCAACPASVYPNNDYRNGTLYPSYTAAAFARKIDLADHFGVHFKGAVTWAFEFEDQRWFDGFRDLATNGVDKPVLNVFRMFGMMSGSRVDVVGDWAYDYQTIRDSSVRGAQPDIGILAVKDDHSAALLVWNYHDDDLPSPNRKVDIRLEGIPAGKALLQHYRIDEQHSNAYSAWQKMGSPQHPASREVKALEAAGKLAQLEAPVWITTEDGKTSIRAEMPRHSVSLLKLTW
;
A
#
# COMPACT_ATOMS: atom_id res chain seq x y z
N MET A 1 17.17 -12.87 48.34
CA MET A 1 18.10 -12.35 47.30
C MET A 1 17.41 -11.13 46.69
N VAL A 2 18.07 -9.98 46.74
CA VAL A 2 17.52 -8.63 46.57
C VAL A 2 17.05 -8.39 45.13
N PHE A 3 15.86 -7.79 44.97
CA PHE A 3 15.40 -7.19 43.71
C PHE A 3 16.35 -6.04 43.33
N LEU A 4 17.07 -6.14 42.22
CA LEU A 4 17.72 -4.99 41.59
C LEU A 4 16.84 -4.50 40.45
N GLY A 5 16.22 -3.34 40.66
CA GLY A 5 15.42 -2.64 39.65
C GLY A 5 16.28 -2.17 38.48
N VAL A 6 15.77 -2.36 37.27
CA VAL A 6 16.27 -1.67 36.07
C VAL A 6 15.77 -0.23 36.14
N ALA A 7 16.64 0.66 36.64
CA ALA A 7 16.39 2.09 36.59
C ALA A 7 16.41 2.57 35.13
N VAL A 8 15.32 3.19 34.69
CA VAL A 8 15.22 3.95 33.44
C VAL A 8 16.22 5.13 33.53
N ARG A 9 17.37 5.01 32.86
CA ARG A 9 18.40 6.07 32.76
C ARG A 9 18.24 6.95 31.51
N LEU A 10 17.03 7.47 31.24
CA LEU A 10 16.81 8.39 30.11
C LEU A 10 17.39 9.81 30.31
N PRO A 11 17.30 10.47 31.50
CA PRO A 11 17.71 11.87 31.63
C PRO A 11 19.23 12.11 31.57
N ALA A 12 20.02 11.12 32.02
CA ALA A 12 21.48 11.25 32.18
C ALA A 12 22.27 11.27 30.86
N GLN A 13 21.61 11.00 29.73
CA GLN A 13 22.26 10.96 28.41
C GLN A 13 22.07 12.26 27.61
N ILE A 14 20.97 12.99 27.85
CA ILE A 14 20.69 14.27 27.16
C ILE A 14 21.31 15.45 27.89
N LEU A 15 21.20 15.49 29.22
CA LEU A 15 21.75 16.57 30.01
C LEU A 15 23.21 16.26 30.39
N ARG A 16 24.13 17.14 29.98
CA ARG A 16 25.53 17.12 30.42
C ARG A 16 25.66 17.57 31.86
N GLN A 17 24.78 18.48 32.28
CA GLN A 17 24.63 18.96 33.65
C GLN A 17 23.19 19.49 33.84
N PRO A 18 22.72 19.62 35.10
CA PRO A 18 21.39 20.19 35.37
C PRO A 18 21.22 21.58 34.77
N ILE A 19 20.02 21.87 34.25
CA ILE A 19 19.67 23.22 33.82
C ILE A 19 19.44 24.09 35.06
N PRO A 20 20.17 25.20 35.24
CA PRO A 20 19.94 26.09 36.37
C PRO A 20 18.63 26.86 36.18
N ASP A 21 17.95 27.14 37.28
CA ASP A 21 16.87 28.13 37.28
C ASP A 21 17.41 29.48 36.80
N ARG A 22 16.53 30.26 36.17
CA ARG A 22 16.81 31.57 35.58
C ARG A 22 17.82 31.52 34.42
N LEU A 23 17.86 30.42 33.67
CA LEU A 23 18.58 30.34 32.40
C LEU A 23 17.71 30.88 31.25
N VAL A 24 18.22 31.90 30.57
CA VAL A 24 17.58 32.54 29.41
C VAL A 24 18.52 32.56 28.22
N VAL A 25 17.97 32.31 27.04
CA VAL A 25 18.66 32.47 25.76
C VAL A 25 18.11 33.72 25.06
N LEU A 26 18.99 34.62 24.65
CA LEU A 26 18.63 35.77 23.82
C LEU A 26 18.99 35.51 22.37
N THR A 27 18.00 35.69 21.50
CA THR A 27 18.16 35.51 20.05
C THR A 27 17.60 36.69 19.28
N PHE A 28 18.30 37.07 18.22
CA PHE A 28 17.99 38.24 17.40
C PHE A 28 17.86 37.86 15.92
N ASP A 29 16.74 38.18 15.27
CA ASP A 29 16.44 37.81 13.87
C ASP A 29 16.61 38.98 12.87
N ASP A 30 16.73 38.61 11.59
CA ASP A 30 16.73 39.48 10.40
C ASP A 30 17.97 40.37 10.17
N GLY A 31 18.85 40.50 11.16
CA GLY A 31 20.08 41.27 11.02
C GLY A 31 19.87 42.78 10.93
N ALA A 32 18.89 43.33 11.67
CA ALA A 32 18.63 44.76 11.75
C ALA A 32 19.86 45.55 12.21
N VAL A 33 20.08 46.76 11.66
CA VAL A 33 21.25 47.60 11.96
C VAL A 33 21.40 47.92 13.46
N THR A 34 20.27 48.02 14.16
CA THR A 34 20.22 48.31 15.60
C THR A 34 20.80 47.19 16.46
N HIS A 35 20.97 45.98 15.90
CA HIS A 35 21.70 44.89 16.55
C HIS A 35 23.16 45.26 16.84
N ALA A 36 23.84 45.86 15.85
CA ALA A 36 25.22 46.31 16.00
C ALA A 36 25.31 47.64 16.76
N ASP A 37 24.46 48.60 16.41
CA ASP A 37 24.62 49.98 16.87
C ASP A 37 24.12 50.21 18.31
N TYR A 38 23.16 49.40 18.77
CA TYR A 38 22.51 49.58 20.06
C TYR A 38 22.51 48.33 20.94
N VAL A 39 22.02 47.19 20.42
CA VAL A 39 21.83 45.96 21.20
C VAL A 39 23.15 45.38 21.69
N ALA A 40 24.11 45.13 20.80
CA ALA A 40 25.36 44.47 21.14
C ALA A 40 26.20 45.25 22.19
N PRO A 41 26.38 46.58 22.08
CA PRO A 41 27.00 47.37 23.14
C PRO A 41 26.29 47.25 24.49
N LEU A 42 24.96 47.26 24.48
CA LEU A 42 24.16 47.15 25.70
C LEU A 42 24.32 45.76 26.36
N LEU A 43 24.24 44.69 25.57
CA LEU A 43 24.47 43.33 26.07
C LEU A 43 25.86 43.16 26.67
N LYS A 44 26.90 43.76 26.05
CA LYS A 44 28.26 43.76 26.63
C LYS A 44 28.32 44.51 27.96
N LYS A 45 27.60 45.63 28.11
CA LYS A 45 27.51 46.36 29.39
C LYS A 45 26.93 45.49 30.51
N TYR A 46 25.94 44.66 30.22
CA TYR A 46 25.33 43.75 31.21
C TYR A 46 26.11 42.44 31.42
N GLY A 47 26.98 42.09 30.48
CA GLY A 47 27.74 40.83 30.46
C GLY A 47 26.91 39.65 29.96
N PHE A 48 25.91 39.89 29.11
CA PHE A 48 25.02 38.87 28.58
C PHE A 48 25.52 38.31 27.25
N GLY A 49 25.28 37.01 27.02
CA GLY A 49 25.47 36.37 25.72
C GLY A 49 24.21 36.48 24.85
N ALA A 50 24.38 36.29 23.54
CA ALA A 50 23.29 36.30 22.56
C ALA A 50 23.70 35.61 21.25
N THR A 51 22.69 35.24 20.47
CA THR A 51 22.83 34.73 19.09
C THR A 51 22.11 35.66 18.11
N PHE A 52 22.81 36.08 17.06
CA PHE A 52 22.29 36.90 15.97
C PHE A 52 22.11 36.05 14.72
N PHE A 53 20.86 35.75 14.37
CA PHE A 53 20.46 35.03 13.16
C PHE A 53 20.40 36.01 11.99
N VAL A 54 21.32 35.87 11.04
CA VAL A 54 21.50 36.82 9.94
C VAL A 54 21.01 36.26 8.61
N CYS A 55 20.47 37.15 7.78
CA CYS A 55 20.09 36.92 6.39
C CYS A 55 20.38 38.17 5.54
N GLU A 56 20.46 38.01 4.21
CA GLU A 56 20.43 39.13 3.26
C GLU A 56 18.96 39.43 2.92
N PHE A 57 18.23 40.04 3.86
CA PHE A 57 16.77 40.21 3.80
C PHE A 57 16.32 40.94 2.52
N PRO A 58 15.56 40.31 1.62
CA PRO A 58 15.18 40.92 0.35
C PRO A 58 13.94 41.82 0.49
N PRO A 59 13.78 42.83 -0.39
CA PRO A 59 14.78 43.36 -1.33
C PRO A 59 15.74 44.36 -0.66
N ASP A 60 15.56 44.62 0.64
CA ASP A 60 16.07 45.82 1.31
C ASP A 60 17.44 45.65 1.96
N PHE A 61 18.10 44.50 1.83
CA PHE A 61 19.41 44.26 2.46
C PHE A 61 20.44 45.34 2.13
N GLU A 62 20.40 45.93 0.94
CA GLU A 62 21.31 47.01 0.53
C GLU A 62 21.10 48.32 1.32
N ASP A 63 19.94 48.51 1.95
CA ASP A 63 19.67 49.65 2.82
C ASP A 63 20.34 49.48 4.19
N LYS A 64 21.59 49.95 4.27
CA LYS A 64 22.39 49.92 5.50
C LYS A 64 21.94 50.90 6.58
N THR A 65 20.87 51.67 6.33
CA THR A 65 20.17 52.40 7.39
C THR A 65 19.18 51.53 8.16
N LYS A 66 18.86 50.33 7.62
CA LYS A 66 17.93 49.37 8.22
C LYS A 66 18.59 48.05 8.60
N TYR A 67 19.51 47.53 7.80
CA TYR A 67 20.18 46.24 8.01
C TYR A 67 21.68 46.38 8.20
N MET A 68 22.29 45.46 8.96
CA MET A 68 23.73 45.47 9.17
C MET A 68 24.52 45.23 7.87
N SER A 69 25.69 45.85 7.80
CA SER A 69 26.75 45.43 6.88
C SER A 69 27.45 44.17 7.39
N TRP A 70 28.06 43.40 6.49
CA TRP A 70 28.89 42.25 6.91
C TRP A 70 30.06 42.63 7.81
N ALA A 71 30.56 43.87 7.72
CA ALA A 71 31.54 44.41 8.66
C ALA A 71 30.98 44.55 10.08
N GLN A 72 29.75 45.05 10.23
CA GLN A 72 29.04 45.11 11.52
C GLN A 72 28.72 43.69 12.04
N ILE A 73 28.29 42.77 11.18
CA ILE A 73 28.04 41.37 11.58
C ILE A 73 29.34 40.70 12.08
N ARG A 74 30.47 40.95 11.41
CA ARG A 74 31.78 40.50 11.89
C ARG A 74 32.12 41.10 13.25
N GLN A 75 31.84 42.38 13.47
CA GLN A 75 32.06 43.03 14.76
C GLN A 75 31.27 42.35 15.89
N LEU A 76 30.04 41.88 15.65
CA LEU A 76 29.29 41.09 16.63
C LEU A 76 30.06 39.83 17.05
N SER A 77 30.62 39.11 16.07
CA SER A 77 31.45 37.93 16.33
C SER A 77 32.72 38.27 17.10
N GLU A 78 33.40 39.38 16.77
CA GLU A 78 34.60 39.85 17.48
C GLU A 78 34.29 40.31 18.92
N MET A 79 33.06 40.78 19.17
CA MET A 79 32.56 41.05 20.51
C MET A 79 32.25 39.77 21.31
N GLY A 80 32.32 38.60 20.69
CA GLY A 80 32.11 37.29 21.31
C GLY A 80 30.66 36.80 21.27
N PHE A 81 29.80 37.41 20.46
CA PHE A 81 28.45 36.91 20.22
C PHE A 81 28.44 35.84 19.13
N GLU A 82 27.43 34.97 19.16
CA GLU A 82 27.22 33.99 18.09
C GLU A 82 26.56 34.67 16.88
N VAL A 83 27.11 34.43 15.69
CA VAL A 83 26.45 34.74 14.41
C VAL A 83 25.93 33.42 13.82
N ALA A 84 24.64 33.36 13.53
CA ALA A 84 23.90 32.15 13.17
C ALA A 84 23.06 32.34 11.90
N ASN A 85 22.51 31.25 11.37
CA ASN A 85 21.90 31.22 10.05
C ASN A 85 20.37 31.41 10.09
N HIS A 86 19.84 32.33 9.27
CA HIS A 86 18.41 32.59 9.11
C HIS A 86 17.92 32.43 7.66
N THR A 87 18.51 31.49 6.92
CA THR A 87 18.49 31.38 5.45
C THR A 87 19.17 32.56 4.74
N GLY A 88 19.56 32.36 3.48
CA GLY A 88 20.21 33.39 2.68
C GLY A 88 19.33 34.62 2.50
N ARG A 89 18.06 34.38 2.15
CA ARG A 89 17.11 35.43 1.71
C ARG A 89 15.84 35.49 2.55
N HIS A 90 15.90 35.05 3.81
CA HIS A 90 14.70 34.93 4.67
C HIS A 90 13.61 34.03 4.02
N THR A 91 14.04 32.94 3.38
CA THR A 91 13.15 32.01 2.67
C THR A 91 12.43 31.09 3.66
N HIS A 92 11.12 30.94 3.50
CA HIS A 92 10.32 30.02 4.32
C HIS A 92 10.66 28.57 3.96
N VAL A 93 10.98 27.76 4.96
CA VAL A 93 11.56 26.41 4.72
C VAL A 93 10.52 25.40 4.23
N ASP A 94 9.23 25.65 4.45
CA ASP A 94 8.12 24.84 3.93
C ASP A 94 7.77 25.14 2.47
N GLU A 95 8.28 26.25 1.90
CA GLU A 95 8.07 26.64 0.51
C GLU A 95 9.18 26.13 -0.43
N VAL A 96 10.23 25.50 0.11
CA VAL A 96 11.39 25.02 -0.66
C VAL A 96 11.74 23.56 -0.37
N ASP A 97 12.28 22.87 -1.39
CA ASP A 97 12.77 21.50 -1.24
C ASP A 97 14.14 21.45 -0.50
N ASP A 98 14.67 20.24 -0.29
CA ASP A 98 15.93 20.06 0.45
C ASP A 98 17.15 20.62 -0.29
N ALA A 99 17.15 20.62 -1.63
CA ALA A 99 18.26 21.15 -2.42
C ALA A 99 18.29 22.68 -2.31
N ASP A 100 17.12 23.31 -2.42
CA ASP A 100 16.95 24.75 -2.33
C ASP A 100 17.20 25.25 -0.91
N PHE A 101 16.70 24.54 0.10
CA PHE A 101 17.02 24.84 1.49
C PHE A 101 18.53 24.71 1.79
N THR A 102 19.20 23.70 1.23
CA THR A 102 20.66 23.56 1.36
C THR A 102 21.40 24.76 0.77
N ARG A 103 20.98 25.25 -0.41
CA ARG A 103 21.55 26.45 -1.04
C ARG A 103 21.33 27.72 -0.21
N GLU A 104 20.15 27.85 0.40
CA GLU A 104 19.85 28.94 1.33
C GLU A 104 20.75 28.90 2.57
N LEU A 105 21.03 27.72 3.14
CA LEU A 105 21.97 27.58 4.25
C LEU A 105 23.39 27.97 3.82
N GLU A 106 23.84 27.46 2.68
CA GLU A 106 25.19 27.69 2.13
C GLU A 106 25.46 29.16 1.87
N THR A 107 24.44 29.92 1.46
CA THR A 107 24.58 31.37 1.22
C THR A 107 25.13 32.10 2.46
N ILE A 108 24.58 31.85 3.65
CA ILE A 108 25.06 32.49 4.88
C ILE A 108 26.37 31.87 5.38
N GLU A 109 26.54 30.55 5.23
CA GLU A 109 27.81 29.87 5.57
C GLU A 109 28.98 30.48 4.78
N ASP A 110 28.81 30.69 3.47
CA ASP A 110 29.82 31.26 2.58
C ASP A 110 30.11 32.73 2.89
N ARG A 111 29.07 33.51 3.23
CA ARG A 111 29.25 34.90 3.65
C ARG A 111 30.00 35.03 4.98
N CYS A 112 29.70 34.17 5.95
CA CYS A 112 30.47 34.10 7.18
C CYS A 112 31.95 33.77 6.90
N ALA A 113 32.20 32.77 6.07
CA ALA A 113 33.56 32.39 5.67
C ALA A 113 34.31 33.55 4.98
N ALA A 114 33.67 34.26 4.05
CA ALA A 114 34.25 35.39 3.33
C ALA A 114 34.61 36.58 4.25
N ASN A 115 33.94 36.71 5.40
CA ASN A 115 34.18 37.79 6.36
C ASN A 115 34.99 37.37 7.59
N GLY A 116 35.51 36.14 7.63
CA GLY A 116 36.29 35.63 8.76
C GLY A 116 35.46 35.36 10.03
N ILE A 117 34.16 35.10 9.86
CA ILE A 117 33.22 34.77 10.94
C ILE A 117 33.16 33.23 11.05
N PRO A 118 33.14 32.65 12.27
CA PRO A 118 32.97 31.21 12.45
C PRO A 118 31.74 30.69 11.71
N ARG A 119 31.84 29.47 11.16
CA ARG A 119 30.73 28.85 10.44
C ARG A 119 29.50 28.73 11.37
N PRO A 120 28.31 29.17 10.93
CA PRO A 120 27.10 29.00 11.72
C PRO A 120 26.86 27.53 12.11
N VAL A 121 26.49 27.31 13.37
CA VAL A 121 26.13 25.98 13.89
C VAL A 121 24.75 25.97 14.54
N THR A 122 24.06 27.10 14.60
CA THR A 122 22.65 27.17 15.00
C THR A 122 21.81 27.85 13.93
N PHE A 123 20.51 27.55 13.93
CA PHE A 123 19.56 28.00 12.90
C PHE A 123 18.26 28.56 13.51
N ALA A 124 17.63 29.53 12.85
CA ALA A 124 16.27 29.96 13.15
C ALA A 124 15.43 29.89 11.88
N TYR A 125 14.23 29.32 11.96
CA TYR A 125 13.31 29.21 10.81
C TYR A 125 12.65 30.57 10.53
N PRO A 126 12.85 31.19 9.35
CA PRO A 126 12.11 32.38 8.93
C PRO A 126 10.61 32.18 9.06
N ALA A 127 9.91 33.17 9.62
CA ALA A 127 8.47 33.11 9.92
C ALA A 127 8.01 31.86 10.70
N TYR A 128 8.93 31.18 11.40
CA TYR A 128 8.68 29.90 12.07
C TYR A 128 8.23 28.77 11.12
N ALA A 129 8.45 28.94 9.83
CA ALA A 129 8.01 28.02 8.79
C ALA A 129 8.89 26.76 8.76
N VAL A 130 8.27 25.59 8.93
CA VAL A 130 8.97 24.31 9.07
C VAL A 130 8.21 23.20 8.35
N ARG A 131 8.95 22.23 7.80
CA ARG A 131 8.37 21.02 7.17
C ARG A 131 9.06 19.75 7.66
N PRO A 132 8.40 18.58 7.57
CA PRO A 132 9.04 17.29 7.83
C PRO A 132 10.33 17.10 7.02
N GLY A 133 11.33 16.46 7.62
CA GLY A 133 12.61 16.11 6.98
C GLY A 133 13.72 17.17 7.11
N VAL A 134 13.38 18.40 7.51
CA VAL A 134 14.34 19.51 7.66
C VAL A 134 15.44 19.22 8.69
N ASP A 135 15.14 18.39 9.69
CA ASP A 135 16.09 17.92 10.70
C ASP A 135 17.24 17.11 10.07
N THR A 136 16.97 16.37 9.00
CA THR A 136 17.98 15.61 8.27
C THR A 136 18.94 16.55 7.54
N THR A 137 18.42 17.59 6.88
CA THR A 137 19.24 18.57 6.17
C THR A 137 20.13 19.36 7.14
N LEU A 138 19.56 19.87 8.25
CA LEU A 138 20.32 20.54 9.30
C LEU A 138 21.38 19.63 9.94
N ARG A 139 21.05 18.35 10.17
CA ARG A 139 22.02 17.36 10.70
C ARG A 139 23.15 17.09 9.73
N ASN A 140 22.85 16.87 8.46
CA ASN A 140 23.86 16.60 7.43
C ASN A 140 24.80 17.81 7.25
N LYS A 141 24.25 19.02 7.41
CA LYS A 141 25.01 20.27 7.43
C LYS A 141 25.64 20.56 8.80
N GLY A 142 25.55 19.70 9.81
CA GLY A 142 26.29 19.83 11.07
C GLY A 142 25.77 20.90 12.05
N TYR A 143 24.52 21.35 11.90
CA TYR A 143 23.88 22.26 12.87
C TYR A 143 23.61 21.54 14.20
N GLN A 144 23.69 22.27 15.31
CA GLN A 144 23.52 21.72 16.65
C GLN A 144 22.13 22.00 17.22
N PHE A 145 21.65 23.23 17.07
CA PHE A 145 20.35 23.66 17.56
C PHE A 145 19.62 24.48 16.49
N ALA A 146 18.29 24.40 16.50
CA ALA A 146 17.46 25.28 15.72
C ALA A 146 16.22 25.69 16.50
N ARG A 147 15.82 26.96 16.35
CA ARG A 147 14.66 27.52 17.05
C ARG A 147 13.50 27.86 16.13
N ILE A 148 12.31 27.68 16.68
CA ILE A 148 11.00 28.00 16.12
C ILE A 148 10.23 28.90 17.11
N GLY A 149 9.05 29.41 16.71
CA GLY A 149 8.11 30.06 17.61
C GLY A 149 7.43 29.08 18.56
N GLY A 150 6.43 29.54 19.32
CA GLY A 150 5.60 28.65 20.14
C GLY A 150 5.15 29.20 21.48
N SER A 151 5.70 30.35 21.93
CA SER A 151 5.26 31.08 23.12
C SER A 151 5.21 30.21 24.39
N ARG A 152 6.21 29.34 24.55
CA ARG A 152 6.40 28.47 25.72
C ARG A 152 7.89 28.25 25.99
N PRO A 153 8.30 27.86 27.21
CA PRO A 153 9.71 27.59 27.49
C PRO A 153 10.16 26.27 26.84
N TYR A 154 11.46 26.18 26.58
CA TYR A 154 12.15 25.00 26.09
C TYR A 154 12.42 24.01 27.22
N ASP A 155 11.93 22.77 27.07
CA ASP A 155 12.21 21.63 27.94
C ASP A 155 13.16 20.67 27.21
N PRO A 156 14.47 20.69 27.51
CA PRO A 156 15.47 19.94 26.76
C PRO A 156 15.36 18.42 26.87
N LEU A 157 14.50 17.91 27.76
CA LEU A 157 14.20 16.49 27.86
C LEU A 157 12.99 16.06 27.02
N LYS A 158 12.25 17.02 26.46
CA LYS A 158 11.02 16.77 25.68
C LYS A 158 11.04 17.37 24.28
N ASP A 159 11.68 18.53 24.15
CA ASP A 159 11.68 19.31 22.92
C ASP A 159 12.89 18.95 22.07
N HIS A 160 12.65 18.72 20.78
CA HIS A 160 13.71 18.37 19.85
C HIS A 160 14.69 19.55 19.70
N PRO A 161 16.02 19.34 19.67
CA PRO A 161 17.00 20.43 19.60
C PRO A 161 16.94 21.27 18.31
N TYR A 162 16.25 20.80 17.27
CA TYR A 162 15.95 21.60 16.06
C TYR A 162 14.57 22.25 16.04
N LEU A 163 13.81 22.16 17.13
CA LEU A 163 12.46 22.72 17.26
C LEU A 163 12.33 23.45 18.61
N ILE A 164 13.35 24.21 18.99
CA ILE A 164 13.39 24.93 20.26
C ILE A 164 12.33 26.04 20.24
N PRO A 165 11.31 26.00 21.12
CA PRO A 165 10.28 27.02 21.17
C PRO A 165 10.84 28.33 21.72
N SER A 166 10.24 29.45 21.29
CA SER A 166 10.63 30.79 21.72
C SER A 166 9.42 31.71 21.93
N TYR A 167 9.64 32.79 22.70
CA TYR A 167 8.70 33.89 22.86
C TYR A 167 9.17 35.10 22.04
N SER A 168 8.33 35.59 21.15
CA SER A 168 8.62 36.80 20.36
C SER A 168 8.31 38.06 21.16
N THR A 169 9.19 39.04 21.13
CA THR A 169 8.93 40.37 21.72
C THR A 169 8.26 41.28 20.69
N THR A 170 7.30 42.09 21.15
CA THR A 170 6.64 43.17 20.38
C THR A 170 6.58 44.44 21.22
N GLY A 171 6.11 45.54 20.64
CA GLY A 171 6.06 46.83 21.34
C GLY A 171 5.11 46.89 22.54
N ASP A 172 4.19 45.94 22.66
CA ASP A 172 3.06 45.96 23.58
C ASP A 172 2.94 44.72 24.49
N ASN A 173 3.81 43.72 24.35
CA ASN A 173 3.69 42.45 25.08
C ASN A 173 4.57 42.34 26.35
N LYS A 174 4.89 43.47 26.99
CA LYS A 174 5.73 43.54 28.21
C LYS A 174 5.37 42.50 29.27
N ASP A 175 4.11 42.45 29.68
CA ASP A 175 3.66 41.60 30.79
C ASP A 175 3.73 40.10 30.43
N GLN A 176 3.50 39.77 29.15
CA GLN A 176 3.66 38.41 28.64
C GLN A 176 5.12 37.96 28.76
N ILE A 177 6.07 38.80 28.32
CA ILE A 177 7.50 38.47 28.35
C ILE A 177 8.03 38.39 29.79
N LEU A 178 7.67 39.34 30.65
CA LEU A 178 8.04 39.29 32.08
C LEU A 178 7.40 38.09 32.80
N GLY A 179 6.21 37.65 32.35
CA GLY A 179 5.59 36.41 32.79
C GLY A 179 6.39 35.18 32.35
N ALA A 180 6.71 35.10 31.05
CA ALA A 180 7.48 34.01 30.45
C ALA A 180 8.83 33.81 31.11
N LEU A 181 9.56 34.89 31.43
CA LEU A 181 10.86 34.81 32.12
C LEU A 181 10.79 34.09 33.47
N LYS A 182 9.63 34.10 34.16
CA LYS A 182 9.44 33.36 35.42
C LYS A 182 9.31 31.85 35.22
N GLU A 183 9.12 31.39 33.98
CA GLU A 183 9.05 29.97 33.62
C GLU A 183 10.43 29.32 33.43
N ALA A 184 11.52 30.11 33.43
CA ALA A 184 12.89 29.61 33.40
C ALA A 184 13.26 28.96 34.75
N ARG A 185 12.68 27.80 35.03
CA ARG A 185 12.88 27.00 36.25
C ARG A 185 12.54 25.54 35.99
N ASP A 186 12.85 24.68 36.95
CA ASP A 186 12.45 23.26 36.93
C ASP A 186 12.97 22.52 35.68
N GLY A 187 14.19 22.83 35.26
CA GLY A 187 14.79 22.23 34.08
C GLY A 187 14.48 22.94 32.74
N LYS A 188 13.61 23.94 32.75
CA LYS A 188 13.17 24.65 31.54
C LYS A 188 13.96 25.93 31.29
N ILE A 189 14.06 26.30 30.01
CA ILE A 189 14.84 27.42 29.51
C ILE A 189 13.92 28.36 28.75
N VAL A 190 13.99 29.66 29.01
CA VAL A 190 13.22 30.63 28.22
C VAL A 190 14.10 31.16 27.09
N VAL A 191 13.59 31.07 25.86
CA VAL A 191 14.25 31.58 24.66
C VAL A 191 13.45 32.78 24.16
N LEU A 192 14.10 33.94 24.03
CA LEU A 192 13.47 35.14 23.50
C LEU A 192 13.90 35.38 22.07
N THR A 193 12.92 35.60 21.19
CA THR A 193 13.10 36.03 19.81
C THR A 193 12.83 37.52 19.72
N ILE A 194 13.85 38.29 19.40
CA ILE A 194 13.81 39.75 19.32
C ILE A 194 14.19 40.14 17.89
N HIS A 195 13.44 41.03 17.24
CA HIS A 195 13.83 41.55 15.93
C HIS A 195 14.70 42.81 16.17
N GLY A 196 14.43 43.94 15.51
CA GLY A 196 15.16 45.18 15.80
C GLY A 196 14.76 45.87 17.12
N VAL A 197 15.71 46.64 17.68
CA VAL A 197 15.52 47.49 18.88
C VAL A 197 15.91 48.96 18.61
N PRO A 198 15.00 49.80 18.09
CA PRO A 198 13.77 49.37 17.42
C PRO A 198 14.09 48.73 16.07
N ASP A 199 13.10 48.04 15.51
CA ASP A 199 13.14 47.63 14.12
C ASP A 199 12.79 48.81 13.21
N LEU A 200 13.69 49.11 12.28
CA LEU A 200 13.54 50.22 11.33
C LEU A 200 13.00 49.75 9.97
N ALA A 201 12.89 48.44 9.76
CA ALA A 201 12.33 47.84 8.56
C ALA A 201 10.90 47.31 8.81
N HIS A 202 10.65 46.72 9.98
CA HIS A 202 9.44 45.97 10.30
C HIS A 202 8.81 46.47 11.61
N ASP A 203 7.98 47.50 11.52
CA ASP A 203 7.37 48.15 12.69
C ASP A 203 6.43 47.22 13.50
N TRP A 204 5.84 46.21 12.88
CA TRP A 204 4.92 45.26 13.55
C TRP A 204 5.60 44.26 14.50
N VAL A 205 6.91 44.02 14.36
CA VAL A 205 7.71 43.14 15.26
C VAL A 205 8.74 43.92 16.09
N THR A 206 8.67 45.25 16.07
CA THR A 206 9.62 46.13 16.75
C THR A 206 9.59 45.94 18.27
N THR A 207 10.76 45.98 18.90
CA THR A 207 10.88 46.11 20.36
C THR A 207 11.42 47.50 20.71
N PRO A 208 10.64 48.38 21.35
CA PRO A 208 11.09 49.72 21.71
C PRO A 208 12.34 49.68 22.60
N PRO A 209 13.32 50.59 22.41
CA PRO A 209 14.54 50.65 23.23
C PRO A 209 14.29 50.65 24.74
N ALA A 210 13.36 51.47 25.21
CA ALA A 210 13.01 51.53 26.64
C ALA A 210 12.43 50.21 27.17
N LEU A 211 11.71 49.46 26.33
CA LEU A 211 11.17 48.15 26.70
C LEU A 211 12.29 47.10 26.73
N PHE A 212 13.19 47.12 25.76
CA PHE A 212 14.37 46.24 25.75
C PHE A 212 15.28 46.49 26.95
N GLU A 213 15.56 47.76 27.28
CA GLU A 213 16.28 48.15 28.50
C GLU A 213 15.60 47.60 29.76
N THR A 214 14.27 47.70 29.84
CA THR A 214 13.48 47.13 30.94
C THR A 214 13.71 45.61 31.05
N TYR A 215 13.74 44.88 29.94
CA TYR A 215 14.04 43.44 29.96
C TYR A 215 15.47 43.15 30.43
N MET A 216 16.46 43.91 29.95
CA MET A 216 17.86 43.71 30.33
C MET A 216 18.10 44.02 31.81
N GLU A 217 17.54 45.11 32.32
CA GLU A 217 17.56 45.46 33.75
C GLU A 217 16.88 44.39 34.58
N TYR A 218 15.70 43.91 34.17
CA TYR A 218 15.01 42.84 34.88
C TYR A 218 15.85 41.55 34.96
N LEU A 219 16.43 41.11 33.82
CA LEU A 219 17.32 39.94 33.80
C LEU A 219 18.53 40.14 34.73
N LYS A 220 19.10 41.35 34.77
CA LYS A 220 20.25 41.66 35.62
C LYS A 220 19.88 41.66 37.09
N ASP A 221 18.84 42.39 37.47
CA ASP A 221 18.42 42.58 38.86
C ASP A 221 17.90 41.28 39.48
N GLN A 222 17.29 40.42 38.67
CA GLN A 222 16.84 39.10 39.10
C GLN A 222 17.92 38.01 38.98
N ASN A 223 19.16 38.36 38.63
CA ASN A 223 20.31 37.46 38.51
C ASN A 223 20.07 36.28 37.56
N PHE A 224 19.54 36.54 36.37
CA PHE A 224 19.44 35.54 35.32
C PHE A 224 20.81 35.20 34.73
N THR A 225 20.99 33.94 34.35
CA THR A 225 22.07 33.50 33.48
C THR A 225 21.61 33.69 32.04
N VAL A 226 22.28 34.57 31.30
CA VAL A 226 21.86 34.96 29.94
C VAL A 226 22.94 34.57 28.93
N ILE A 227 22.58 33.70 27.99
CA ILE A 227 23.52 33.05 27.05
C ILE A 227 23.03 33.11 25.60
N GLY A 228 23.93 32.80 24.65
CA GLY A 228 23.54 32.50 23.26
C GLY A 228 22.98 31.08 23.12
N LEU A 229 22.35 30.78 21.99
CA LEU A 229 21.75 29.48 21.70
C LEU A 229 22.80 28.37 21.62
N ASN A 230 23.95 28.59 20.99
CA ASN A 230 25.01 27.56 20.94
C ASN A 230 25.62 27.25 22.31
N ASP A 231 25.55 28.18 23.28
CA ASP A 231 26.03 27.92 24.64
C ASP A 231 25.19 26.87 25.38
N LEU A 232 24.00 26.52 24.88
CA LEU A 232 23.20 25.40 25.38
C LEU A 232 23.97 24.09 25.37
N GLN A 233 24.99 23.92 24.51
CA GLN A 233 25.84 22.73 24.47
C GLN A 233 26.64 22.47 25.77
N ARG A 234 26.72 23.48 26.66
CA ARG A 234 27.29 23.33 28.01
C ARG A 234 26.39 22.48 28.90
N TYR A 235 25.09 22.52 28.66
CA TYR A 235 24.06 21.86 29.46
C TYR A 235 23.45 20.64 28.77
N ILE A 236 23.34 20.68 27.44
CA ILE A 236 22.61 19.71 26.63
C ILE A 236 23.58 19.07 25.64
N ASP A 237 23.53 17.76 25.52
CA ASP A 237 24.16 17.05 24.41
C ASP A 237 23.20 17.03 23.21
N PRO A 238 23.45 17.86 22.17
CA PRO A 238 22.52 17.97 21.05
C PRO A 238 22.47 16.68 20.22
N GLU A 239 23.52 15.87 20.21
CA GLU A 239 23.51 14.59 19.49
C GLU A 239 22.67 13.55 20.23
N ALA A 240 22.83 13.44 21.54
CA ALA A 240 21.98 12.58 22.36
C ALA A 240 20.50 13.02 22.30
N ALA A 241 20.25 14.33 22.40
CA ALA A 241 18.90 14.89 22.27
C ALA A 241 18.25 14.51 20.92
N ARG A 242 18.96 14.65 19.79
CA ARG A 242 18.48 14.23 18.46
C ARG A 242 18.21 12.73 18.35
N ARG A 243 19.00 11.89 19.03
CA ARG A 243 18.84 10.44 19.00
C ARG A 243 17.66 9.96 19.84
N MET A 244 17.38 10.67 20.95
CA MET A 244 16.46 10.21 21.99
C MET A 244 15.09 10.89 21.95
N ILE A 245 15.06 12.16 21.54
CA ILE A 245 13.84 12.93 21.37
C ILE A 245 13.51 12.91 19.90
N ILE A 246 12.27 12.56 19.57
CA ILE A 246 11.84 12.45 18.20
C ILE A 246 11.20 13.78 17.78
N PRO A 247 11.56 14.38 16.62
CA PRO A 247 11.02 15.68 16.22
C PRO A 247 9.49 15.69 16.17
N HIS A 248 8.86 16.64 16.88
CA HIS A 248 7.42 16.84 16.87
C HIS A 248 7.10 18.14 16.14
N PHE A 249 6.70 18.04 14.87
CA PHE A 249 6.34 19.20 14.06
C PHE A 249 4.87 19.55 14.33
N ILE A 250 4.63 20.80 14.74
CA ILE A 250 3.30 21.39 14.82
C ILE A 250 3.19 22.31 13.62
N LEU A 251 2.33 21.97 12.65
CA LEU A 251 2.07 22.82 11.49
C LEU A 251 1.31 24.08 11.93
N GLN A 252 1.40 25.19 11.18
CA GLN A 252 0.71 26.45 11.51
C GLN A 252 -0.82 26.30 11.66
N ASN A 253 -1.41 25.20 11.17
CA ASN A 253 -2.82 24.86 11.32
C ASN A 253 -3.18 24.09 12.62
N GLY A 254 -2.21 23.85 13.51
CA GLY A 254 -2.42 23.17 14.79
C GLY A 254 -2.51 21.64 14.72
N GLN A 255 -2.19 21.01 13.60
CA GLN A 255 -2.13 19.54 13.51
C GLN A 255 -0.81 19.00 14.08
N GLU A 256 -0.94 18.08 15.04
CA GLU A 256 0.16 17.33 15.66
C GLU A 256 0.64 16.19 14.74
N VAL A 257 1.96 16.11 14.49
CA VAL A 257 2.59 14.92 13.90
C VAL A 257 3.56 14.32 14.91
N LEU A 258 3.12 13.30 15.67
CA LEU A 258 4.01 12.49 16.50
C LEU A 258 4.72 11.45 15.61
N PRO A 259 6.05 11.35 15.67
CA PRO A 259 6.77 10.29 14.99
C PRO A 259 6.55 8.96 15.72
N GLU A 260 5.94 8.02 15.02
CA GLU A 260 5.51 6.74 15.58
C GLU A 260 6.69 5.85 16.00
N LYS A 261 6.53 5.15 17.13
CA LYS A 261 7.39 4.00 17.47
C LYS A 261 7.35 3.03 16.28
N PRO A 262 8.50 2.43 15.88
CA PRO A 262 8.49 1.42 14.82
C PRO A 262 7.54 0.28 15.19
N VAL A 263 6.76 -0.18 14.21
CA VAL A 263 5.93 -1.38 14.34
C VAL A 263 6.85 -2.58 14.36
N ARG A 264 6.74 -3.41 15.40
CA ARG A 264 7.66 -4.54 15.59
C ARG A 264 7.03 -5.85 15.19
N PHE A 265 7.84 -6.70 14.55
CA PHE A 265 7.51 -8.09 14.26
C PHE A 265 8.61 -9.01 14.75
N THR A 266 8.22 -10.20 15.19
CA THR A 266 9.12 -11.34 15.37
C THR A 266 8.67 -12.45 14.41
N VAL A 267 9.61 -12.95 13.60
CA VAL A 267 9.41 -14.05 12.67
C VAL A 267 10.34 -15.18 13.08
N ASP A 268 9.76 -16.30 13.50
CA ASP A 268 10.54 -17.48 13.93
C ASP A 268 10.52 -18.53 12.81
N LEU A 269 11.61 -18.60 12.06
CA LEU A 269 11.78 -19.51 10.94
C LEU A 269 11.72 -21.00 11.35
N ASN A 270 11.91 -21.33 12.63
CA ASN A 270 11.82 -22.70 13.12
C ASN A 270 10.39 -23.13 13.48
N LYS A 271 9.45 -22.18 13.63
CA LYS A 271 8.05 -22.47 13.96
C LYS A 271 7.21 -22.60 12.71
N LYS A 272 7.18 -23.82 12.16
CA LYS A 272 6.37 -24.16 11.00
C LYS A 272 4.87 -24.14 11.32
N LYS A 273 4.07 -23.38 10.55
CA LYS A 273 2.59 -23.39 10.58
C LYS A 273 2.00 -24.45 9.63
N GLY A 274 2.55 -24.57 8.43
CA GLY A 274 2.02 -25.47 7.39
C GLY A 274 2.71 -25.28 6.03
N PRO A 275 2.33 -26.01 4.99
CA PRO A 275 2.81 -25.74 3.63
C PRO A 275 2.37 -24.36 3.14
N PHE A 276 3.14 -23.76 2.23
CA PHE A 276 2.73 -22.60 1.45
C PHE A 276 2.28 -23.04 0.06
N ASP A 277 1.00 -23.36 -0.07
CA ASP A 277 0.41 -23.79 -1.33
C ASP A 277 0.14 -22.59 -2.26
N PRO A 278 0.25 -22.76 -3.60
CA PRO A 278 0.12 -21.70 -4.59
C PRO A 278 -1.35 -21.33 -4.85
N VAL A 279 -2.10 -21.01 -3.79
CA VAL A 279 -3.53 -20.67 -3.86
C VAL A 279 -3.81 -19.38 -4.65
N TRP A 280 -2.78 -18.57 -4.92
CA TRP A 280 -2.82 -17.34 -5.73
C TRP A 280 -2.68 -17.60 -7.24
N ALA A 281 -2.32 -18.81 -7.67
CA ALA A 281 -1.96 -19.16 -9.05
C ALA A 281 -3.16 -19.36 -9.98
N TRP A 282 -4.20 -18.54 -9.82
CA TRP A 282 -5.50 -18.72 -10.47
C TRP A 282 -5.99 -17.37 -10.97
N PHE A 283 -6.32 -17.29 -12.25
CA PHE A 283 -6.77 -16.06 -12.91
C PHE A 283 -8.00 -16.31 -13.78
N GLY A 284 -8.84 -15.31 -13.96
CA GLY A 284 -10.01 -15.45 -14.82
C GLY A 284 -10.63 -14.15 -15.31
N TYR A 285 -11.50 -14.27 -16.31
CA TYR A 285 -12.10 -13.14 -17.04
C TYR A 285 -13.32 -13.58 -17.86
N ASP A 286 -14.22 -12.63 -18.16
CA ASP A 286 -15.50 -12.94 -18.82
C ASP A 286 -15.33 -13.16 -20.34
N GLU A 287 -14.31 -12.54 -20.94
CA GLU A 287 -14.15 -12.35 -22.38
C GLU A 287 -13.07 -13.27 -22.97
N PRO A 288 -13.38 -14.54 -23.29
CA PRO A 288 -12.38 -15.55 -23.67
C PRO A 288 -11.65 -15.21 -24.96
N ASN A 289 -12.22 -14.36 -25.83
CA ASN A 289 -11.63 -14.03 -27.12
C ASN A 289 -10.40 -13.09 -27.01
N TYR A 290 -10.22 -12.37 -25.89
CA TYR A 290 -8.98 -11.61 -25.64
C TYR A 290 -7.76 -12.54 -25.44
N THR A 291 -7.98 -13.77 -24.99
CA THR A 291 -6.94 -14.79 -24.74
C THR A 291 -5.89 -14.87 -25.85
N TYR A 292 -6.34 -15.02 -27.10
CA TYR A 292 -5.47 -15.21 -28.25
C TYR A 292 -5.16 -13.89 -28.98
N MET A 293 -5.46 -12.73 -28.40
CA MET A 293 -5.07 -11.44 -28.95
C MET A 293 -3.60 -11.13 -28.60
N LYS A 294 -3.09 -9.96 -29.00
CA LYS A 294 -1.65 -9.64 -28.86
C LYS A 294 -1.32 -9.49 -27.38
N ASP A 295 -2.10 -8.70 -26.66
CA ASP A 295 -1.82 -8.39 -25.26
C ASP A 295 -2.25 -9.52 -24.32
N GLY A 296 -3.33 -10.24 -24.64
CA GLY A 296 -3.70 -11.47 -23.92
C GLY A 296 -2.61 -12.55 -23.98
N ARG A 297 -2.01 -12.80 -25.16
CA ARG A 297 -0.86 -13.71 -25.28
C ARG A 297 0.35 -13.26 -24.48
N LYS A 298 0.60 -11.94 -24.43
CA LYS A 298 1.71 -11.38 -23.66
C LYS A 298 1.48 -11.62 -22.16
N LEU A 299 0.33 -11.20 -21.65
CA LEU A 299 -0.01 -11.34 -20.24
C LEU A 299 0.00 -12.81 -19.79
N LEU A 300 -0.57 -13.73 -20.57
CA LEU A 300 -0.53 -15.16 -20.26
C LEU A 300 0.88 -15.73 -20.20
N SER A 301 1.82 -15.21 -21.00
CA SER A 301 3.23 -15.62 -20.92
C SER A 301 3.86 -15.16 -19.61
N GLU A 302 3.57 -13.94 -19.19
CA GLU A 302 4.05 -13.41 -17.90
C GLU A 302 3.42 -14.11 -16.70
N LEU A 303 2.14 -14.52 -16.80
CA LEU A 303 1.49 -15.35 -15.80
C LEU A 303 2.09 -16.76 -15.75
N ALA A 304 2.50 -17.34 -16.87
CA ALA A 304 3.22 -18.62 -16.85
C ALA A 304 4.60 -18.50 -16.18
N GLU A 305 5.28 -17.37 -16.39
CA GLU A 305 6.62 -17.13 -15.85
C GLU A 305 6.64 -16.74 -14.36
N LEU A 306 5.54 -16.21 -13.81
CA LEU A 306 5.55 -15.68 -12.44
C LEU A 306 5.68 -16.75 -11.36
N SER A 307 5.44 -18.03 -11.66
CA SER A 307 5.55 -19.10 -10.66
C SER A 307 6.06 -20.42 -11.22
N PRO A 308 6.82 -21.18 -10.40
CA PRO A 308 7.11 -22.58 -10.70
C PRO A 308 5.88 -23.50 -10.59
N ALA A 309 4.81 -23.09 -9.92
CA ALA A 309 3.57 -23.85 -9.85
C ALA A 309 2.71 -23.60 -11.11
N PRO A 310 1.99 -24.63 -11.61
CA PRO A 310 1.07 -24.44 -12.73
C PRO A 310 0.04 -23.35 -12.41
N VAL A 311 -0.10 -22.40 -13.33
CA VAL A 311 -1.14 -21.36 -13.27
C VAL A 311 -2.41 -21.84 -13.96
N TYR A 312 -3.54 -21.60 -13.31
CA TYR A 312 -4.85 -21.98 -13.78
C TYR A 312 -5.64 -20.78 -14.32
N ILE A 313 -6.33 -20.95 -15.44
CA ILE A 313 -7.11 -19.91 -16.13
C ILE A 313 -8.58 -20.31 -16.22
N ARG A 314 -9.48 -19.46 -15.73
CA ARG A 314 -10.95 -19.62 -15.76
C ARG A 314 -11.56 -18.57 -16.69
N THR A 315 -12.39 -18.97 -17.65
CA THR A 315 -13.01 -18.00 -18.57
C THR A 315 -14.46 -18.33 -18.90
N HIS A 316 -15.30 -17.29 -18.94
CA HIS A 316 -16.72 -17.42 -19.30
C HIS A 316 -16.93 -17.61 -20.80
N SER A 317 -18.20 -17.79 -21.19
CA SER A 317 -18.67 -17.66 -22.58
C SER A 317 -18.05 -18.65 -23.59
N LEU A 318 -17.42 -19.72 -23.12
CA LEU A 318 -16.75 -20.72 -23.96
C LEU A 318 -17.70 -21.51 -24.87
N LEU A 319 -19.02 -21.47 -24.60
CA LEU A 319 -20.06 -22.13 -25.41
C LEU A 319 -21.06 -21.18 -26.06
N ASN A 320 -20.89 -19.86 -25.92
CA ASN A 320 -21.77 -18.89 -26.57
C ASN A 320 -21.65 -18.96 -28.10
N SER A 321 -22.80 -18.84 -28.78
CA SER A 321 -22.88 -18.70 -30.24
C SER A 321 -22.44 -17.31 -30.68
N GLY A 322 -21.76 -17.21 -31.82
CA GLY A 322 -21.27 -15.91 -32.31
C GLY A 322 -20.10 -16.00 -33.28
N ASP A 323 -19.36 -14.90 -33.40
CA ASP A 323 -18.31 -14.70 -34.40
C ASP A 323 -16.90 -14.61 -33.81
N GLY A 324 -16.75 -14.80 -32.51
CA GLY A 324 -15.46 -14.71 -31.81
C GLY A 324 -14.90 -13.30 -31.68
N ARG A 325 -15.70 -12.24 -31.93
CA ARG A 325 -15.29 -10.87 -31.65
C ARG A 325 -15.42 -10.57 -30.15
N ALA A 326 -14.30 -10.24 -29.52
CA ALA A 326 -14.24 -9.79 -28.13
C ALA A 326 -15.05 -8.50 -27.93
N ALA A 327 -15.74 -8.39 -26.80
CA ALA A 327 -16.39 -7.18 -26.33
C ALA A 327 -16.55 -7.25 -24.81
N LEU A 328 -16.71 -6.11 -24.14
CA LEU A 328 -16.90 -6.09 -22.69
C LEU A 328 -18.10 -6.94 -22.26
N LYS A 329 -17.87 -7.82 -21.28
CA LYS A 329 -18.82 -8.82 -20.79
C LYS A 329 -19.33 -9.82 -21.84
N TRP A 330 -18.63 -9.98 -22.96
CA TRP A 330 -19.04 -10.88 -24.03
C TRP A 330 -17.88 -11.64 -24.68
N GLY A 331 -18.11 -12.92 -24.94
CA GLY A 331 -17.32 -13.72 -25.85
C GLY A 331 -18.16 -14.77 -26.54
N SER A 332 -17.58 -15.44 -27.53
CA SER A 332 -18.22 -16.55 -28.23
C SER A 332 -17.18 -17.43 -28.93
N THR A 333 -17.52 -18.70 -29.07
CA THR A 333 -16.69 -19.70 -29.79
C THR A 333 -17.47 -20.42 -30.88
N ASN A 334 -18.81 -20.29 -30.87
CA ASN A 334 -19.72 -20.93 -31.80
C ASN A 334 -19.55 -22.45 -31.90
N VAL A 335 -19.25 -23.08 -30.76
CA VAL A 335 -18.96 -24.52 -30.69
C VAL A 335 -20.13 -25.38 -31.13
N TYR A 336 -21.38 -24.93 -30.91
CA TYR A 336 -22.58 -25.68 -31.21
C TYR A 336 -23.55 -24.88 -32.08
N THR A 337 -23.98 -25.50 -33.17
CA THR A 337 -25.14 -25.07 -33.98
C THR A 337 -25.98 -26.29 -34.35
N GLU A 338 -27.12 -26.07 -35.00
CA GLU A 338 -27.93 -27.15 -35.57
C GLU A 338 -28.14 -26.90 -37.06
N ASP A 339 -28.12 -27.97 -37.86
CA ASP A 339 -28.51 -27.89 -39.26
C ASP A 339 -30.04 -27.71 -39.42
N ALA A 340 -30.51 -27.58 -40.66
CA ALA A 340 -31.94 -27.39 -40.95
C ALA A 340 -32.84 -28.56 -40.47
N ALA A 341 -32.27 -29.74 -40.21
CA ALA A 341 -32.97 -30.90 -39.66
C ALA A 341 -32.90 -30.95 -38.12
N GLY A 342 -32.31 -29.95 -37.47
CA GLY A 342 -32.10 -29.91 -36.02
C GLY A 342 -31.00 -30.84 -35.54
N LYS A 343 -30.09 -31.29 -36.42
CA LYS A 343 -28.97 -32.16 -36.04
C LYS A 343 -27.80 -31.29 -35.53
N PRO A 344 -27.17 -31.66 -34.40
CA PRO A 344 -25.99 -30.96 -33.88
C PRO A 344 -24.84 -30.88 -34.89
N VAL A 345 -24.24 -29.69 -35.00
CA VAL A 345 -23.00 -29.41 -35.72
C VAL A 345 -21.99 -28.80 -34.75
N TYR A 346 -20.78 -29.35 -34.71
CA TYR A 346 -19.74 -28.95 -33.76
C TYR A 346 -18.55 -28.29 -34.47
N THR A 347 -18.12 -27.12 -34.00
CA THR A 347 -16.96 -26.39 -34.55
C THR A 347 -15.98 -25.99 -33.46
N TRP A 348 -14.77 -26.51 -33.49
CA TRP A 348 -13.80 -26.30 -32.40
C TRP A 348 -12.81 -25.15 -32.64
N THR A 349 -12.77 -24.53 -33.82
CA THR A 349 -11.69 -23.61 -34.24
C THR A 349 -11.39 -22.46 -33.25
N LEU A 350 -12.42 -21.74 -32.79
CA LEU A 350 -12.24 -20.61 -31.87
C LEU A 350 -11.88 -21.11 -30.47
N LEU A 351 -12.53 -22.18 -30.02
CA LEU A 351 -12.22 -22.81 -28.74
C LEU A 351 -10.78 -23.32 -28.69
N ASP A 352 -10.33 -24.01 -29.75
CA ASP A 352 -8.95 -24.48 -29.90
C ASP A 352 -7.96 -23.30 -29.85
N SER A 353 -8.29 -22.16 -30.46
CA SER A 353 -7.42 -20.97 -30.41
C SER A 353 -7.21 -20.45 -28.97
N ILE A 354 -8.25 -20.53 -28.13
CA ILE A 354 -8.21 -20.16 -26.71
C ILE A 354 -7.38 -21.18 -25.93
N VAL A 355 -7.73 -22.46 -26.05
CA VAL A 355 -7.11 -23.53 -25.24
C VAL A 355 -5.67 -23.80 -25.66
N ASP A 356 -5.33 -23.73 -26.96
CA ASP A 356 -3.95 -23.79 -27.45
C ASP A 356 -3.10 -22.67 -26.85
N THR A 357 -3.68 -21.48 -26.68
CA THR A 357 -2.96 -20.34 -26.11
C THR A 357 -2.57 -20.60 -24.65
N TYR A 358 -3.43 -21.29 -23.88
CA TYR A 358 -3.12 -21.74 -22.52
C TYR A 358 -2.07 -22.86 -22.51
N VAL A 359 -2.35 -23.96 -23.19
CA VAL A 359 -1.55 -25.19 -23.12
C VAL A 359 -0.14 -24.97 -23.67
N SER A 360 0.02 -24.18 -24.76
CA SER A 360 1.33 -23.86 -25.31
C SER A 360 2.24 -23.06 -24.36
N ARG A 361 1.68 -22.46 -23.31
CA ARG A 361 2.39 -21.73 -22.25
C ARG A 361 2.50 -22.53 -20.94
N GLY A 362 2.05 -23.79 -20.93
CA GLY A 362 2.02 -24.62 -19.72
C GLY A 362 0.92 -24.24 -18.73
N LEU A 363 0.01 -23.33 -19.09
CA LEU A 363 -1.15 -22.95 -18.28
C LEU A 363 -2.22 -24.02 -18.34
N LYS A 364 -2.99 -24.15 -17.26
CA LYS A 364 -4.06 -25.16 -17.14
C LYS A 364 -5.43 -24.48 -17.12
N PRO A 365 -6.42 -24.94 -17.89
CA PRO A 365 -7.76 -24.38 -17.80
C PRO A 365 -8.54 -24.93 -16.60
N LEU A 366 -9.30 -24.04 -15.98
CA LEU A 366 -10.54 -24.33 -15.28
C LEU A 366 -11.66 -24.06 -16.30
N MET A 367 -12.09 -25.11 -16.99
CA MET A 367 -13.04 -25.05 -18.10
C MET A 367 -14.46 -24.79 -17.60
N GLU A 368 -14.94 -23.57 -17.80
CA GLU A 368 -16.36 -23.27 -17.60
C GLU A 368 -17.20 -23.80 -18.75
N ILE A 369 -18.09 -24.74 -18.42
CA ILE A 369 -19.08 -25.28 -19.35
C ILE A 369 -20.28 -24.33 -19.36
N GLY A 370 -20.15 -23.26 -20.15
CA GLY A 370 -21.17 -22.23 -20.32
C GLY A 370 -20.78 -21.13 -21.31
N PHE A 371 -21.70 -20.23 -21.69
CA PHE A 371 -23.13 -20.32 -21.38
C PHE A 371 -23.89 -21.06 -22.50
N MET A 372 -25.21 -20.97 -22.52
CA MET A 372 -26.02 -21.81 -23.40
C MET A 372 -25.84 -21.41 -24.88
N PRO A 373 -25.48 -22.34 -25.79
CA PRO A 373 -25.51 -22.07 -27.22
C PRO A 373 -26.92 -21.64 -27.67
N GLU A 374 -27.00 -20.69 -28.60
CA GLU A 374 -28.26 -20.09 -29.07
C GLU A 374 -29.23 -21.16 -29.59
N ALA A 375 -28.74 -22.08 -30.42
CA ALA A 375 -29.55 -23.15 -30.98
C ALA A 375 -30.09 -24.13 -29.94
N LEU A 376 -29.51 -24.18 -28.72
CA LEU A 376 -29.90 -25.09 -27.65
C LEU A 376 -30.66 -24.40 -26.50
N SER A 377 -30.64 -23.07 -26.44
CA SER A 377 -31.39 -22.30 -25.44
C SER A 377 -32.90 -22.53 -25.56
N SER A 378 -33.55 -22.65 -24.39
CA SER A 378 -35.01 -22.68 -24.28
C SER A 378 -35.66 -21.33 -24.57
N GLN A 379 -34.91 -20.24 -24.42
CA GLN A 379 -35.36 -18.88 -24.75
C GLN A 379 -34.20 -18.10 -25.40
N PRO A 380 -33.95 -18.31 -26.71
CA PRO A 380 -32.75 -17.77 -27.35
C PRO A 380 -32.80 -16.27 -27.62
N GLU A 381 -33.98 -15.65 -27.74
CA GLU A 381 -34.10 -14.26 -28.19
C GLU A 381 -34.48 -13.28 -27.06
N PRO A 382 -33.81 -12.11 -26.98
CA PRO A 382 -32.59 -11.72 -27.71
C PRO A 382 -31.39 -12.57 -27.25
N TYR A 383 -30.47 -12.91 -28.16
CA TYR A 383 -29.31 -13.76 -27.79
C TYR A 383 -28.08 -12.95 -27.34
N ARG A 384 -27.44 -12.21 -28.25
CA ARG A 384 -26.25 -11.38 -27.94
C ARG A 384 -26.67 -10.03 -27.35
N HIS A 385 -26.08 -9.64 -26.23
CA HIS A 385 -26.22 -8.29 -25.69
C HIS A 385 -25.17 -7.34 -26.30
N HIS A 386 -25.41 -6.03 -26.14
CA HIS A 386 -24.52 -4.95 -26.57
C HIS A 386 -24.18 -3.99 -25.43
N TRP A 387 -24.16 -4.51 -24.20
CA TRP A 387 -23.81 -3.78 -22.98
C TRP A 387 -22.50 -2.99 -23.11
N LYS A 388 -22.48 -1.78 -22.56
CA LYS A 388 -21.28 -0.97 -22.36
C LYS A 388 -21.27 -0.36 -20.95
N PRO A 389 -20.12 0.13 -20.46
CA PRO A 389 -20.04 0.85 -19.20
C PRO A 389 -21.09 1.95 -19.07
N GLY A 390 -21.85 1.93 -17.97
CA GLY A 390 -22.95 2.87 -17.69
C GLY A 390 -24.34 2.32 -18.02
N ASP A 391 -24.45 1.27 -18.85
CA ASP A 391 -25.71 0.56 -19.05
C ASP A 391 -26.09 -0.25 -17.79
N PRO A 392 -27.38 -0.49 -17.51
CA PRO A 392 -27.81 -1.37 -16.43
C PRO A 392 -27.14 -2.74 -16.51
N TYR A 393 -26.51 -3.18 -15.42
CA TYR A 393 -25.74 -4.43 -15.41
C TYR A 393 -26.58 -5.66 -15.81
N ASN A 394 -27.85 -5.69 -15.42
CA ASN A 394 -28.74 -6.82 -15.70
C ASN A 394 -29.09 -6.98 -17.19
N ASP A 395 -28.74 -6.02 -18.04
CA ASP A 395 -28.98 -6.09 -19.48
C ASP A 395 -28.05 -7.09 -20.19
N ILE A 396 -27.02 -7.61 -19.49
CA ILE A 396 -26.19 -8.69 -20.01
C ILE A 396 -26.95 -10.03 -20.08
N TYR A 397 -27.96 -10.23 -19.22
CA TYR A 397 -28.65 -11.51 -19.09
C TYR A 397 -29.69 -11.73 -20.19
N THR A 398 -29.24 -12.32 -21.28
CA THR A 398 -30.03 -12.56 -22.49
C THR A 398 -30.21 -14.06 -22.73
N GLY A 399 -30.51 -14.50 -23.96
CA GLY A 399 -30.92 -15.87 -24.26
C GLY A 399 -29.88 -16.94 -23.95
N TRP A 400 -28.61 -16.59 -23.75
CA TRP A 400 -27.57 -17.52 -23.29
C TRP A 400 -27.73 -17.94 -21.83
N ALA A 401 -28.52 -17.22 -21.01
CA ALA A 401 -28.66 -17.46 -19.58
C ALA A 401 -29.70 -18.55 -19.21
N TYR A 402 -30.37 -19.12 -20.20
CA TYR A 402 -31.51 -20.03 -20.01
C TYR A 402 -31.12 -21.51 -20.07
N PRO A 403 -31.91 -22.41 -19.44
CA PRO A 403 -31.72 -23.86 -19.53
C PRO A 403 -31.76 -24.38 -20.98
N PRO A 404 -31.17 -25.56 -21.25
CA PRO A 404 -31.26 -26.16 -22.57
C PRO A 404 -32.69 -26.66 -22.83
N LYS A 405 -33.18 -26.53 -24.07
CA LYS A 405 -34.43 -27.18 -24.50
C LYS A 405 -34.30 -28.70 -24.65
N ASP A 406 -33.07 -29.22 -24.73
CA ASP A 406 -32.77 -30.65 -24.82
C ASP A 406 -31.50 -31.00 -24.02
N TYR A 407 -31.69 -31.65 -22.87
CA TYR A 407 -30.62 -32.06 -21.96
C TYR A 407 -29.71 -33.15 -22.53
N ARG A 408 -30.20 -33.97 -23.47
CA ARG A 408 -29.38 -35.02 -24.11
C ARG A 408 -28.44 -34.42 -25.15
N LYS A 409 -28.92 -33.45 -25.94
CA LYS A 409 -28.07 -32.67 -26.85
C LYS A 409 -27.00 -31.88 -26.09
N TRP A 410 -27.37 -31.30 -24.95
CA TRP A 410 -26.41 -30.67 -24.03
C TRP A 410 -25.34 -31.67 -23.56
N ALA A 411 -25.75 -32.82 -23.01
CA ALA A 411 -24.82 -33.84 -22.54
C ALA A 411 -23.89 -34.35 -23.66
N GLU A 412 -24.41 -34.51 -24.88
CA GLU A 412 -23.61 -34.93 -26.03
C GLU A 412 -22.58 -33.86 -26.46
N LEU A 413 -22.95 -32.58 -26.41
CA LEU A 413 -22.01 -31.47 -26.62
C LEU A 413 -20.86 -31.52 -25.61
N VAL A 414 -21.17 -31.64 -24.32
CA VAL A 414 -20.16 -31.71 -23.25
C VAL A 414 -19.26 -32.95 -23.44
N TYR A 415 -19.84 -34.12 -23.68
CA TYR A 415 -19.10 -35.35 -23.93
C TYR A 415 -18.12 -35.18 -25.10
N ARG A 416 -18.59 -34.63 -26.22
CA ARG A 416 -17.75 -34.40 -27.41
C ARG A 416 -16.65 -33.39 -27.17
N TRP A 417 -16.91 -32.34 -26.40
CA TRP A 417 -15.88 -31.37 -26.05
C TRP A 417 -14.76 -32.01 -25.25
N VAL A 418 -15.08 -32.73 -24.17
CA VAL A 418 -14.06 -33.41 -23.35
C VAL A 418 -13.27 -34.43 -24.19
N ARG A 419 -13.95 -35.20 -25.05
CA ARG A 419 -13.30 -36.14 -25.99
C ARG A 419 -12.36 -35.43 -26.95
N HIS A 420 -12.81 -34.34 -27.58
CA HIS A 420 -12.00 -33.51 -28.46
C HIS A 420 -10.76 -32.96 -27.75
N SER A 421 -10.91 -32.47 -26.51
CA SER A 421 -9.77 -32.02 -25.71
C SER A 421 -8.78 -33.15 -25.42
N VAL A 422 -9.24 -34.36 -25.08
CA VAL A 422 -8.36 -35.53 -24.87
C VAL A 422 -7.65 -35.92 -26.16
N GLU A 423 -8.34 -35.87 -27.30
CA GLU A 423 -7.77 -36.20 -28.60
C GLU A 423 -6.73 -35.17 -29.05
N ARG A 424 -6.95 -33.88 -28.76
CA ARG A 424 -6.06 -32.78 -29.15
C ARG A 424 -4.84 -32.61 -28.23
N TYR A 425 -5.05 -32.68 -26.92
CA TYR A 425 -4.02 -32.33 -25.92
C TYR A 425 -3.45 -33.55 -25.17
N GLY A 426 -4.07 -34.72 -25.33
CA GLY A 426 -3.69 -35.95 -24.66
C GLY A 426 -4.35 -36.10 -23.29
N GLN A 427 -4.66 -37.35 -22.91
CA GLN A 427 -5.34 -37.66 -21.66
C GLN A 427 -4.60 -37.12 -20.42
N THR A 428 -3.28 -37.33 -20.33
CA THR A 428 -2.48 -36.88 -19.19
C THR A 428 -2.56 -35.38 -18.97
N GLU A 429 -2.64 -34.60 -20.05
CA GLU A 429 -2.81 -33.15 -19.95
C GLU A 429 -4.21 -32.81 -19.41
N VAL A 430 -5.25 -33.35 -20.02
CA VAL A 430 -6.65 -33.04 -19.67
C VAL A 430 -7.05 -33.52 -18.27
N GLU A 431 -6.42 -34.57 -17.75
CA GLU A 431 -6.58 -35.02 -16.35
C GLU A 431 -6.06 -34.01 -15.32
N THR A 432 -5.22 -33.05 -15.74
CA THR A 432 -4.76 -31.95 -14.87
C THR A 432 -5.73 -30.78 -14.82
N TRP A 433 -6.68 -30.71 -15.74
CA TRP A 433 -7.64 -29.63 -15.84
C TRP A 433 -8.77 -29.78 -14.82
N TYR A 434 -9.48 -28.68 -14.60
CA TYR A 434 -10.74 -28.67 -13.87
C TYR A 434 -11.88 -28.31 -14.81
N TRP A 435 -13.07 -28.86 -14.55
CA TRP A 435 -14.30 -28.58 -15.29
C TRP A 435 -15.37 -28.08 -14.31
N GLU A 436 -16.08 -27.02 -14.67
CA GLU A 436 -17.24 -26.53 -13.91
C GLU A 436 -18.45 -26.39 -14.81
N LEU A 437 -19.62 -26.54 -14.21
CA LEU A 437 -20.85 -26.13 -14.86
C LEU A 437 -21.22 -24.72 -14.43
N TRP A 438 -21.26 -23.81 -15.42
CA TRP A 438 -21.86 -22.49 -15.32
C TRP A 438 -21.19 -21.50 -14.34
N ASN A 439 -21.75 -20.29 -14.28
CA ASN A 439 -21.34 -19.20 -13.40
C ASN A 439 -22.52 -18.67 -12.59
N GLU A 440 -22.35 -18.50 -11.27
CA GLU A 440 -23.30 -17.82 -10.37
C GLU A 440 -24.79 -18.18 -10.61
N PRO A 441 -25.15 -19.48 -10.58
CA PRO A 441 -26.49 -19.93 -10.95
C PRO A 441 -27.60 -19.48 -9.97
N ASN A 442 -27.23 -18.85 -8.85
CA ASN A 442 -28.15 -18.30 -7.87
C ASN A 442 -28.59 -16.85 -8.20
N ILE A 443 -28.06 -16.22 -9.26
CA ILE A 443 -28.47 -14.91 -9.75
C ILE A 443 -28.73 -14.92 -11.27
N GLY A 444 -28.87 -13.74 -11.88
CA GLY A 444 -29.32 -13.57 -13.27
C GLY A 444 -28.50 -14.25 -14.37
N TYR A 445 -27.28 -14.74 -14.07
CA TYR A 445 -26.51 -15.60 -14.98
C TYR A 445 -27.24 -16.91 -15.30
N TRP A 446 -28.17 -17.34 -14.46
CA TRP A 446 -29.05 -18.49 -14.70
C TRP A 446 -30.52 -18.05 -14.57
N LYS A 447 -31.33 -18.39 -15.57
CA LYS A 447 -32.76 -18.05 -15.63
C LYS A 447 -33.68 -19.23 -15.29
N GLY A 448 -33.12 -20.42 -15.05
CA GLY A 448 -33.86 -21.58 -14.56
C GLY A 448 -33.98 -21.60 -13.04
N THR A 449 -34.58 -22.66 -12.50
CA THR A 449 -34.61 -22.92 -11.05
C THR A 449 -33.34 -23.60 -10.54
N THR A 450 -33.18 -23.69 -9.22
CA THR A 450 -32.12 -24.49 -8.57
C THR A 450 -32.18 -25.96 -8.99
N GLU A 451 -33.38 -26.53 -9.09
CA GLU A 451 -33.60 -27.92 -9.52
C GLU A 451 -33.24 -28.13 -10.99
N GLU A 452 -33.52 -27.15 -11.85
CA GLU A 452 -33.11 -27.20 -13.25
C GLU A 452 -31.58 -27.09 -13.40
N TYR A 453 -30.92 -26.28 -12.57
CA TYR A 453 -29.45 -26.23 -12.53
C TYR A 453 -28.87 -27.57 -12.06
N ILE A 454 -29.40 -28.15 -10.98
CA ILE A 454 -29.00 -29.46 -10.47
C ILE A 454 -29.17 -30.54 -11.54
N LYS A 455 -30.30 -30.54 -12.24
CA LYS A 455 -30.53 -31.44 -13.38
C LYS A 455 -29.49 -31.21 -14.48
N LEU A 456 -29.17 -29.96 -14.81
CA LEU A 456 -28.13 -29.66 -15.79
C LEU A 456 -26.76 -30.19 -15.33
N TYR A 457 -26.45 -30.09 -14.04
CA TYR A 457 -25.24 -30.63 -13.43
C TYR A 457 -25.16 -32.15 -13.58
N ASP A 458 -26.27 -32.87 -13.37
CA ASP A 458 -26.30 -34.33 -13.54
C ASP A 458 -25.94 -34.75 -14.97
N PHE A 459 -26.53 -34.11 -15.97
CA PHE A 459 -26.22 -34.39 -17.38
C PHE A 459 -24.80 -33.96 -17.77
N THR A 460 -24.30 -32.88 -17.19
CA THR A 460 -22.94 -32.38 -17.44
C THR A 460 -21.88 -33.29 -16.82
N SER A 461 -22.03 -33.63 -15.53
CA SER A 461 -21.10 -34.49 -14.80
C SER A 461 -21.06 -35.91 -15.35
N ASP A 462 -22.21 -36.49 -15.71
CA ASP A 462 -22.27 -37.78 -16.42
C ASP A 462 -21.52 -37.71 -17.76
N ALA A 463 -21.74 -36.66 -18.56
CA ALA A 463 -21.07 -36.50 -19.85
C ALA A 463 -19.55 -36.36 -19.72
N VAL A 464 -19.07 -35.53 -18.77
CA VAL A 464 -17.64 -35.36 -18.48
C VAL A 464 -17.03 -36.69 -18.05
N LYS A 465 -17.63 -37.39 -17.08
CA LYS A 465 -17.11 -38.66 -16.57
C LYS A 465 -17.21 -39.79 -17.60
N ARG A 466 -18.20 -39.77 -18.50
CA ARG A 466 -18.28 -40.71 -19.62
C ARG A 466 -17.16 -40.49 -20.64
N ALA A 467 -16.79 -39.24 -20.91
CA ALA A 467 -15.71 -38.91 -21.84
C ALA A 467 -14.32 -39.21 -21.28
N LEU A 468 -14.11 -38.89 -19.99
CA LEU A 468 -12.88 -39.11 -19.25
C LEU A 468 -13.21 -39.36 -17.77
N PRO A 469 -13.24 -40.63 -17.31
CA PRO A 469 -13.65 -40.97 -15.93
C PRO A 469 -12.82 -40.31 -14.82
N THR A 470 -11.56 -39.96 -15.11
CA THR A 470 -10.60 -39.32 -14.21
C THR A 470 -10.64 -37.79 -14.25
N ALA A 471 -11.43 -37.18 -15.14
CA ALA A 471 -11.59 -35.72 -15.21
C ALA A 471 -12.16 -35.17 -13.90
N ARG A 472 -11.71 -33.98 -13.50
CA ARG A 472 -12.16 -33.32 -12.26
C ARG A 472 -13.29 -32.35 -12.57
N ILE A 473 -14.48 -32.61 -12.07
CA ILE A 473 -15.64 -31.73 -12.22
C ILE A 473 -16.13 -31.20 -10.87
N GLY A 474 -16.56 -29.95 -10.82
CA GLY A 474 -17.05 -29.31 -9.60
C GLY A 474 -17.96 -28.13 -9.85
N GLY A 475 -18.28 -27.40 -8.78
CA GLY A 475 -19.24 -26.30 -8.77
C GLY A 475 -19.75 -26.00 -7.34
N PRO A 476 -20.83 -25.24 -7.18
CA PRO A 476 -21.65 -24.62 -8.24
C PRO A 476 -21.22 -23.20 -8.62
N HIS A 477 -20.18 -22.65 -7.97
CA HIS A 477 -19.72 -21.26 -8.18
C HIS A 477 -20.83 -20.23 -8.01
N VAL A 478 -21.62 -20.40 -6.95
CA VAL A 478 -22.57 -19.39 -6.49
C VAL A 478 -21.85 -18.10 -6.07
N THR A 479 -22.58 -16.99 -6.00
CA THR A 479 -22.07 -15.72 -5.41
C THR A 479 -21.66 -15.89 -3.94
N GLY A 480 -21.24 -14.81 -3.27
CA GLY A 480 -20.87 -14.77 -1.85
C GLY A 480 -21.79 -15.56 -0.89
N PRO A 481 -21.30 -16.65 -0.24
CA PRO A 481 -22.11 -17.47 0.67
C PRO A 481 -22.46 -16.80 2.01
N SER A 482 -22.04 -15.56 2.27
CA SER A 482 -22.55 -14.80 3.42
C SER A 482 -24.01 -14.33 3.20
N TRP A 483 -24.50 -14.40 1.97
CA TRP A 483 -25.89 -14.14 1.61
C TRP A 483 -26.72 -15.43 1.68
N ASP A 484 -27.84 -15.39 2.41
CA ASP A 484 -28.71 -16.54 2.67
C ASP A 484 -29.16 -17.29 1.39
N VAL A 485 -29.44 -16.59 0.29
CA VAL A 485 -29.86 -17.24 -0.97
C VAL A 485 -28.70 -18.02 -1.59
N SER A 486 -27.49 -17.46 -1.58
CA SER A 486 -26.30 -18.17 -2.05
C SER A 486 -26.00 -19.38 -1.16
N ALA A 487 -26.04 -19.20 0.16
CA ALA A 487 -25.83 -20.28 1.12
C ALA A 487 -26.83 -21.42 0.95
N ALA A 488 -28.12 -21.09 0.76
CA ALA A 488 -29.16 -22.07 0.51
C ALA A 488 -28.93 -22.84 -0.81
N PHE A 489 -28.55 -22.14 -1.88
CA PHE A 489 -28.23 -22.77 -3.17
C PHE A 489 -27.03 -23.71 -3.04
N LEU A 490 -25.94 -23.26 -2.40
CA LEU A 490 -24.75 -24.08 -2.18
C LEU A 490 -25.09 -25.34 -1.38
N ARG A 491 -25.88 -25.22 -0.30
CA ARG A 491 -26.30 -26.39 0.49
C ARG A 491 -27.16 -27.35 -0.33
N ALA A 492 -28.17 -26.85 -1.05
CA ALA A 492 -29.01 -27.69 -1.91
C ALA A 492 -28.20 -28.46 -2.95
N PHE A 493 -27.20 -27.83 -3.55
CA PHE A 493 -26.29 -28.48 -4.48
C PHE A 493 -25.43 -29.57 -3.82
N LEU A 494 -24.85 -29.29 -2.64
CA LEU A 494 -24.04 -30.27 -1.92
C LEU A 494 -24.87 -31.46 -1.43
N ASP A 495 -26.07 -31.20 -0.90
CA ASP A 495 -27.03 -32.22 -0.50
C ASP A 495 -27.42 -33.12 -1.68
N HIS A 496 -27.66 -32.54 -2.86
CA HIS A 496 -27.91 -33.31 -4.07
C HIS A 496 -26.72 -34.19 -4.45
N CYS A 497 -25.50 -33.64 -4.44
CA CYS A 497 -24.30 -34.40 -4.79
C CYS A 497 -24.07 -35.60 -3.87
N LEU A 498 -24.48 -35.53 -2.59
CA LEU A 498 -24.38 -36.65 -1.64
C LEU A 498 -25.55 -37.62 -1.71
N HIS A 499 -26.77 -37.11 -1.86
CA HIS A 499 -27.98 -37.85 -1.50
C HIS A 499 -29.10 -37.77 -2.54
N GLY A 500 -29.04 -36.82 -3.48
CA GLY A 500 -30.05 -36.63 -4.51
C GLY A 500 -30.09 -37.76 -5.53
N GLU A 501 -31.21 -37.92 -6.24
CA GLU A 501 -31.28 -38.82 -7.39
C GLU A 501 -30.74 -38.09 -8.63
N ASN A 502 -29.68 -38.61 -9.23
CA ASN A 502 -29.06 -38.04 -10.41
C ASN A 502 -29.94 -38.26 -11.64
N ALA A 503 -30.43 -37.17 -12.24
CA ALA A 503 -31.40 -37.20 -13.34
C ALA A 503 -30.88 -37.83 -14.64
N ALA A 504 -29.56 -37.92 -14.83
CA ALA A 504 -28.97 -38.53 -16.02
C ALA A 504 -28.81 -40.06 -15.86
N THR A 505 -28.57 -40.55 -14.64
CA THR A 505 -28.19 -41.95 -14.37
C THR A 505 -29.19 -42.72 -13.53
N GLY A 506 -30.11 -42.04 -12.82
CA GLY A 506 -31.04 -42.62 -11.85
C GLY A 506 -30.38 -43.14 -10.56
N LYS A 507 -29.09 -42.83 -10.32
CA LYS A 507 -28.34 -43.26 -9.13
C LYS A 507 -28.37 -42.18 -8.05
N THR A 508 -28.07 -42.56 -6.81
CA THR A 508 -27.88 -41.61 -5.71
C THR A 508 -26.55 -40.86 -5.83
N GLY A 509 -26.59 -39.55 -5.65
CA GLY A 509 -25.46 -38.63 -5.69
C GLY A 509 -25.01 -38.27 -7.11
N ALA A 510 -24.20 -37.22 -7.20
CA ALA A 510 -23.57 -36.76 -8.44
C ALA A 510 -22.04 -36.65 -8.26
N PRO A 511 -21.24 -36.89 -9.30
CA PRO A 511 -19.78 -36.74 -9.19
C PRO A 511 -19.38 -35.32 -8.80
N LEU A 512 -18.59 -35.18 -7.74
CA LEU A 512 -18.08 -33.90 -7.24
C LEU A 512 -16.62 -34.05 -6.81
N ASP A 513 -15.69 -33.47 -7.57
CA ASP A 513 -14.25 -33.58 -7.33
C ASP A 513 -13.66 -32.32 -6.67
N TYR A 514 -14.39 -31.20 -6.68
CA TYR A 514 -14.06 -29.96 -5.95
C TYR A 514 -15.31 -29.10 -5.76
N ILE A 515 -15.24 -28.14 -4.83
CA ILE A 515 -16.34 -27.21 -4.53
C ILE A 515 -15.93 -25.78 -4.88
N GLY A 516 -16.86 -25.05 -5.51
CA GLY A 516 -16.66 -23.68 -5.97
C GLY A 516 -17.70 -22.69 -5.44
N PHE A 517 -17.26 -21.49 -5.07
CA PHE A 517 -18.10 -20.33 -4.74
C PHE A 517 -17.30 -19.04 -4.97
N HIS A 518 -17.94 -17.89 -5.01
CA HIS A 518 -17.28 -16.59 -5.19
C HIS A 518 -17.26 -15.78 -3.90
N ALA A 519 -16.32 -14.84 -3.80
CA ALA A 519 -16.23 -13.95 -2.65
C ALA A 519 -15.69 -12.59 -3.07
N LYS A 520 -16.48 -11.54 -2.80
CA LYS A 520 -16.15 -10.18 -3.26
C LYS A 520 -16.07 -9.20 -2.09
N GLY A 521 -15.21 -8.19 -2.23
CA GLY A 521 -15.27 -7.01 -1.38
C GLY A 521 -16.41 -6.07 -1.77
N ALA A 522 -16.41 -4.87 -1.21
CA ALA A 522 -17.40 -3.84 -1.50
C ALA A 522 -16.82 -2.41 -1.33
N PRO A 523 -15.85 -2.00 -2.16
CA PRO A 523 -15.38 -0.63 -2.25
C PRO A 523 -16.54 0.31 -2.56
N ARG A 524 -16.46 1.50 -1.99
CA ARG A 524 -17.40 2.58 -2.23
C ARG A 524 -16.67 3.90 -2.29
N TRP A 525 -17.28 4.87 -2.95
CA TRP A 525 -16.93 6.26 -2.74
C TRP A 525 -17.41 6.66 -1.34
N ALA A 526 -16.48 7.02 -0.44
CA ALA A 526 -16.80 7.71 0.80
C ALA A 526 -17.08 9.19 0.51
N SER A 527 -17.05 10.08 1.50
CA SER A 527 -17.26 11.52 1.28
C SER A 527 -16.38 12.10 0.17
N ASP A 528 -15.12 11.68 0.13
CA ASP A 528 -14.02 12.33 -0.60
C ASP A 528 -12.92 11.38 -1.07
N HIS A 529 -13.02 10.08 -0.79
CA HIS A 529 -12.00 9.08 -1.11
C HIS A 529 -12.62 7.71 -1.37
N ILE A 530 -11.83 6.78 -1.91
CA ILE A 530 -12.23 5.37 -2.06
C ILE A 530 -12.06 4.68 -0.71
N ARG A 531 -13.09 3.95 -0.30
CA ARG A 531 -13.10 3.13 0.91
C ARG A 531 -13.36 1.68 0.55
N MET A 532 -12.35 0.83 0.67
CA MET A 532 -12.40 -0.61 0.43
C MET A 532 -13.24 -1.33 1.51
N ASN A 533 -13.46 -2.64 1.33
CA ASN A 533 -14.11 -3.48 2.33
C ASN A 533 -13.61 -4.92 2.24
N LEU A 534 -12.41 -5.18 2.75
CA LEU A 534 -11.86 -6.53 2.82
C LEU A 534 -12.70 -7.45 3.71
N GLY A 535 -13.30 -6.92 4.78
CA GLY A 535 -14.17 -7.71 5.65
C GLY A 535 -15.37 -8.34 4.94
N ALA A 536 -15.96 -7.66 3.95
CA ALA A 536 -17.04 -8.24 3.14
C ALA A 536 -16.58 -9.52 2.41
N GLN A 537 -15.42 -9.44 1.75
CA GLN A 537 -14.84 -10.60 1.07
C GLN A 537 -14.56 -11.75 2.05
N LEU A 538 -13.96 -11.46 3.20
CA LEU A 538 -13.63 -12.50 4.18
C LEU A 538 -14.88 -13.13 4.82
N ARG A 539 -16.00 -12.41 4.91
CA ARG A 539 -17.27 -12.99 5.37
C ARG A 539 -17.84 -13.99 4.37
N ASP A 540 -17.79 -13.69 3.07
CA ASP A 540 -18.17 -14.66 2.03
C ASP A 540 -17.31 -15.93 2.09
N ILE A 541 -15.99 -15.75 2.24
CA ILE A 541 -15.05 -16.88 2.36
C ILE A 541 -15.33 -17.69 3.62
N SER A 542 -15.55 -17.01 4.75
CA SER A 542 -15.90 -17.67 6.02
C SER A 542 -17.19 -18.47 5.89
N GLY A 543 -18.23 -17.91 5.27
CA GLY A 543 -19.51 -18.60 5.05
C GLY A 543 -19.35 -19.83 4.15
N GLY A 544 -18.60 -19.70 3.05
CA GLY A 544 -18.32 -20.83 2.15
C GLY A 544 -17.52 -21.95 2.83
N PHE A 545 -16.45 -21.60 3.55
CA PHE A 545 -15.64 -22.58 4.28
C PHE A 545 -16.41 -23.24 5.43
N GLU A 546 -17.27 -22.50 6.14
CA GLU A 546 -18.14 -23.07 7.17
C GLU A 546 -19.15 -24.05 6.59
N ILE A 547 -19.83 -23.68 5.48
CA ILE A 547 -20.77 -24.56 4.79
C ILE A 547 -20.05 -25.85 4.38
N VAL A 548 -18.93 -25.77 3.65
CA VAL A 548 -18.20 -26.97 3.20
C VAL A 548 -17.66 -27.78 4.38
N GLY A 549 -17.12 -27.11 5.41
CA GLY A 549 -16.63 -27.76 6.62
C GLY A 549 -17.70 -28.51 7.42
N SER A 550 -18.98 -28.16 7.22
CA SER A 550 -20.12 -28.85 7.82
C SER A 550 -20.50 -30.18 7.15
N TYR A 551 -19.92 -30.51 5.99
CA TYR A 551 -20.08 -31.81 5.30
C TYR A 551 -18.82 -32.67 5.46
N PRO A 552 -18.78 -33.63 6.40
CA PRO A 552 -17.60 -34.46 6.64
C PRO A 552 -17.07 -35.19 5.39
N GLU A 553 -17.97 -35.61 4.50
CA GLU A 553 -17.70 -36.31 3.26
C GLU A 553 -16.92 -35.44 2.26
N PHE A 554 -17.16 -34.13 2.29
CA PHE A 554 -16.59 -33.17 1.34
C PHE A 554 -15.50 -32.29 1.92
N ARG A 555 -15.27 -32.32 3.24
CA ARG A 555 -14.30 -31.47 3.93
C ARG A 555 -12.87 -31.53 3.35
N ARG A 556 -12.51 -32.66 2.72
CA ARG A 556 -11.19 -32.86 2.08
C ARG A 556 -11.17 -32.54 0.58
N LEU A 557 -12.33 -32.32 -0.04
CA LEU A 557 -12.38 -31.89 -1.43
C LEU A 557 -11.72 -30.51 -1.56
N PRO A 558 -10.97 -30.28 -2.65
CA PRO A 558 -10.45 -28.96 -2.98
C PRO A 558 -11.57 -27.92 -3.00
N ILE A 559 -11.32 -26.76 -2.41
CA ILE A 559 -12.17 -25.58 -2.54
C ILE A 559 -11.46 -24.59 -3.44
N ILE A 560 -12.15 -24.16 -4.50
CA ILE A 560 -11.68 -23.13 -5.43
C ILE A 560 -12.64 -21.94 -5.31
N ILE A 561 -12.14 -20.78 -4.87
CA ILE A 561 -12.93 -19.55 -4.91
C ILE A 561 -12.91 -19.04 -6.35
N GLY A 562 -14.00 -19.25 -7.11
CA GLY A 562 -14.08 -19.05 -8.56
C GLY A 562 -13.93 -17.61 -9.04
N GLU A 563 -14.18 -16.66 -8.13
CA GLU A 563 -13.85 -15.24 -8.30
C GLU A 563 -13.61 -14.60 -6.92
N SER A 564 -12.44 -13.98 -6.72
CA SER A 564 -11.97 -13.58 -5.40
C SER A 564 -11.35 -12.17 -5.38
N ASP A 565 -12.19 -11.16 -5.59
CA ASP A 565 -11.76 -9.79 -5.91
C ASP A 565 -12.31 -8.73 -4.95
N PRO A 566 -11.79 -7.49 -5.00
CA PRO A 566 -12.32 -6.42 -4.18
C PRO A 566 -13.75 -6.00 -4.54
N GLU A 567 -14.29 -6.30 -5.73
CA GLU A 567 -15.71 -6.08 -6.09
C GLU A 567 -16.18 -6.97 -7.27
N GLY A 568 -17.36 -6.72 -7.86
CA GLY A 568 -17.98 -7.60 -8.86
C GLY A 568 -17.59 -7.35 -10.33
N CYS A 569 -17.59 -6.11 -10.80
CA CYS A 569 -17.59 -5.79 -12.24
C CYS A 569 -16.20 -5.40 -12.78
N ALA A 570 -15.47 -6.36 -13.35
CA ALA A 570 -14.15 -6.10 -13.95
C ALA A 570 -14.20 -5.09 -15.12
N ALA A 571 -15.23 -5.19 -15.96
CA ALA A 571 -15.46 -4.33 -17.12
C ALA A 571 -16.05 -2.94 -16.79
N CYS A 572 -16.16 -2.56 -15.51
CA CYS A 572 -16.69 -1.27 -15.08
C CYS A 572 -15.54 -0.29 -14.78
N PRO A 573 -15.17 0.64 -15.69
CA PRO A 573 -14.03 1.53 -15.53
C PRO A 573 -14.28 2.62 -14.48
N ALA A 574 -13.20 3.20 -13.96
CA ALA A 574 -13.23 4.33 -13.02
C ALA A 574 -13.80 5.61 -13.64
N SER A 575 -13.71 5.77 -14.96
CA SER A 575 -14.29 6.89 -15.70
C SER A 575 -15.82 6.98 -15.59
N VAL A 576 -16.48 5.85 -15.31
CA VAL A 576 -17.94 5.76 -15.07
C VAL A 576 -18.25 5.45 -13.60
N TYR A 577 -17.41 4.66 -12.94
CA TYR A 577 -17.57 4.22 -11.55
C TYR A 577 -16.33 4.62 -10.72
N PRO A 578 -16.26 5.87 -10.22
CA PRO A 578 -15.04 6.43 -9.61
C PRO A 578 -14.46 5.60 -8.46
N ASN A 579 -15.31 4.84 -7.75
CA ASN A 579 -14.88 3.92 -6.70
C ASN A 579 -13.97 2.77 -7.18
N ASN A 580 -13.77 2.59 -8.49
CA ASN A 580 -12.92 1.57 -9.08
C ASN A 580 -11.49 2.05 -9.39
N ASP A 581 -11.15 3.32 -9.14
CA ASP A 581 -9.81 3.84 -9.45
C ASP A 581 -8.68 3.20 -8.62
N TYR A 582 -9.02 2.59 -7.47
CA TYR A 582 -8.07 1.81 -6.63
C TYR A 582 -7.31 0.74 -7.42
N ARG A 583 -7.86 0.27 -8.54
CA ARG A 583 -7.31 -0.79 -9.41
C ARG A 583 -6.03 -0.36 -10.11
N ASN A 584 -5.76 0.93 -10.22
CA ASN A 584 -4.63 1.47 -10.97
C ASN A 584 -3.34 1.57 -10.14
N GLY A 585 -3.46 2.00 -8.88
CA GLY A 585 -2.32 2.29 -8.01
C GLY A 585 -1.96 1.17 -7.03
N THR A 586 -1.45 1.58 -5.87
CA THR A 586 -0.88 0.70 -4.83
C THR A 586 -1.93 0.05 -3.91
N LEU A 587 -3.18 0.54 -3.93
CA LEU A 587 -4.25 0.01 -3.09
C LEU A 587 -4.64 -1.42 -3.47
N TYR A 588 -4.72 -1.74 -4.78
CA TYR A 588 -5.04 -3.10 -5.21
C TYR A 588 -3.98 -4.16 -4.83
N PRO A 589 -2.65 -3.96 -5.04
CA PRO A 589 -1.65 -4.93 -4.59
C PRO A 589 -1.62 -5.11 -3.06
N SER A 590 -1.76 -4.04 -2.28
CA SER A 590 -1.77 -4.16 -0.81
C SER A 590 -3.03 -4.85 -0.27
N TYR A 591 -4.21 -4.57 -0.84
CA TYR A 591 -5.42 -5.34 -0.58
C TYR A 591 -5.20 -6.83 -0.88
N THR A 592 -4.61 -7.14 -2.04
CA THR A 592 -4.39 -8.52 -2.49
C THR A 592 -3.43 -9.26 -1.56
N ALA A 593 -2.31 -8.64 -1.17
CA ALA A 593 -1.37 -9.20 -0.19
C ALA A 593 -2.07 -9.49 1.14
N ALA A 594 -2.81 -8.52 1.67
CA ALA A 594 -3.53 -8.66 2.93
C ALA A 594 -4.61 -9.74 2.86
N ALA A 595 -5.39 -9.79 1.77
CA ALA A 595 -6.47 -10.73 1.57
C ALA A 595 -5.97 -12.17 1.53
N PHE A 596 -4.99 -12.49 0.67
CA PHE A 596 -4.49 -13.85 0.49
C PHE A 596 -3.91 -14.45 1.77
N ALA A 597 -3.22 -13.66 2.59
CA ALA A 597 -2.77 -14.11 3.90
C ALA A 597 -3.94 -14.61 4.78
N ARG A 598 -5.05 -13.86 4.81
CA ARG A 598 -6.22 -14.21 5.63
C ARG A 598 -7.09 -15.31 5.04
N LYS A 599 -7.10 -15.49 3.71
CA LYS A 599 -7.75 -16.64 3.07
C LYS A 599 -7.13 -17.96 3.56
N ILE A 600 -5.80 -17.98 3.69
CA ILE A 600 -5.07 -19.14 4.21
C ILE A 600 -5.38 -19.37 5.69
N ASP A 601 -5.34 -18.32 6.53
CA ASP A 601 -5.65 -18.46 7.96
C ASP A 601 -7.12 -18.90 8.21
N LEU A 602 -8.07 -18.43 7.39
CA LEU A 602 -9.46 -18.91 7.44
C LEU A 602 -9.56 -20.39 7.06
N ALA A 603 -8.84 -20.85 6.04
CA ALA A 603 -8.83 -22.25 5.65
C ALA A 603 -8.27 -23.15 6.76
N ASP A 604 -7.18 -22.71 7.41
CA ASP A 604 -6.61 -23.37 8.58
C ASP A 604 -7.62 -23.44 9.73
N HIS A 605 -8.35 -22.34 10.01
CA HIS A 605 -9.35 -22.26 11.06
C HIS A 605 -10.50 -23.27 10.86
N PHE A 606 -11.05 -23.34 9.65
CA PHE A 606 -12.13 -24.29 9.33
C PHE A 606 -11.63 -25.71 9.06
N GLY A 607 -10.32 -25.91 8.86
CA GLY A 607 -9.74 -27.20 8.52
C GLY A 607 -10.30 -27.75 7.22
N VAL A 608 -10.33 -26.91 6.18
CA VAL A 608 -10.79 -27.24 4.81
C VAL A 608 -9.63 -27.19 3.82
N HIS A 609 -9.74 -27.92 2.71
CA HIS A 609 -8.69 -27.96 1.68
C HIS A 609 -8.84 -26.80 0.69
N PHE A 610 -8.30 -25.63 1.04
CA PHE A 610 -8.29 -24.47 0.15
C PHE A 610 -7.24 -24.63 -0.96
N LYS A 611 -7.71 -24.75 -2.21
CA LYS A 611 -6.87 -25.08 -3.37
C LYS A 611 -6.49 -23.87 -4.21
N GLY A 612 -7.38 -22.89 -4.32
CA GLY A 612 -7.17 -21.75 -5.20
C GLY A 612 -8.17 -20.64 -5.00
N ALA A 613 -7.75 -19.39 -5.23
CA ALA A 613 -8.63 -18.25 -5.35
C ALA A 613 -8.33 -17.54 -6.67
N VAL A 614 -9.30 -17.60 -7.58
CA VAL A 614 -9.23 -16.99 -8.91
C VAL A 614 -9.28 -15.49 -8.76
N THR A 615 -8.23 -14.81 -9.20
CA THR A 615 -8.23 -13.36 -9.40
C THR A 615 -8.95 -13.08 -10.71
N TRP A 616 -10.14 -12.48 -10.66
CA TRP A 616 -10.96 -12.18 -11.84
C TRP A 616 -10.48 -10.87 -12.49
N ALA A 617 -9.28 -10.89 -13.04
CA ALA A 617 -8.62 -9.78 -13.71
C ALA A 617 -7.72 -10.30 -14.85
N PHE A 618 -7.78 -9.64 -16.01
CA PHE A 618 -6.97 -9.99 -17.17
C PHE A 618 -6.47 -8.74 -17.90
N GLU A 619 -6.92 -8.49 -19.12
CA GLU A 619 -6.63 -7.29 -19.90
C GLU A 619 -7.82 -6.97 -20.80
N PHE A 620 -7.90 -5.71 -21.23
CA PHE A 620 -8.88 -5.24 -22.20
C PHE A 620 -8.14 -4.49 -23.32
N GLU A 621 -7.67 -5.21 -24.33
CA GLU A 621 -6.88 -4.66 -25.44
C GLU A 621 -7.67 -3.55 -26.16
N ASP A 622 -6.95 -2.51 -26.58
CA ASP A 622 -7.47 -1.32 -27.26
C ASP A 622 -8.48 -0.47 -26.45
N GLN A 623 -8.54 -0.65 -25.12
CA GLN A 623 -9.26 0.25 -24.23
C GLN A 623 -8.40 1.43 -23.77
N ARG A 624 -9.06 2.45 -23.20
CA ARG A 624 -8.41 3.63 -22.62
C ARG A 624 -7.33 3.22 -21.61
N TRP A 625 -6.20 3.91 -21.68
CA TRP A 625 -5.05 3.66 -20.81
C TRP A 625 -5.41 4.00 -19.37
N PHE A 626 -5.20 3.03 -18.48
CA PHE A 626 -5.45 3.15 -17.03
C PHE A 626 -6.85 3.67 -16.69
N ASP A 627 -7.88 3.32 -17.46
CA ASP A 627 -9.27 3.78 -17.22
C ASP A 627 -9.91 3.16 -15.98
N GLY A 628 -9.17 2.35 -15.22
CA GLY A 628 -9.64 1.70 -14.01
C GLY A 628 -10.50 0.47 -14.24
N PHE A 629 -10.33 -0.24 -15.37
CA PHE A 629 -10.80 -1.61 -15.50
C PHE A 629 -10.09 -2.52 -14.48
N ARG A 630 -10.69 -3.66 -14.13
CA ARG A 630 -10.00 -4.68 -13.31
C ARG A 630 -9.17 -5.57 -14.22
N ASP A 631 -8.05 -5.03 -14.63
CA ASP A 631 -7.02 -5.66 -15.44
C ASP A 631 -5.70 -5.78 -14.65
N LEU A 632 -4.89 -6.76 -15.03
CA LEU A 632 -3.51 -6.95 -14.58
C LEU A 632 -2.54 -6.16 -15.48
N ALA A 633 -2.94 -5.87 -16.71
CA ALA A 633 -2.19 -5.06 -17.66
C ALA A 633 -3.15 -4.23 -18.54
N THR A 634 -2.77 -3.00 -18.84
CA THR A 634 -3.51 -2.11 -19.76
C THR A 634 -2.69 -1.95 -21.04
N ASN A 635 -3.25 -2.35 -22.19
CA ASN A 635 -2.58 -2.28 -23.50
C ASN A 635 -1.16 -2.87 -23.50
N GLY A 636 -1.00 -4.03 -22.85
CA GLY A 636 0.28 -4.72 -22.70
C GLY A 636 1.22 -4.13 -21.65
N VAL A 637 0.84 -3.11 -20.88
CA VAL A 637 1.63 -2.56 -19.78
C VAL A 637 1.08 -3.05 -18.44
N ASP A 638 1.94 -3.73 -17.68
CA ASP A 638 1.63 -4.29 -16.37
C ASP A 638 1.20 -3.22 -15.37
N LYS A 639 0.14 -3.51 -14.61
CA LYS A 639 -0.31 -2.71 -13.48
C LYS A 639 0.35 -3.19 -12.17
N PRO A 640 0.43 -2.33 -11.14
CA PRO A 640 1.09 -2.67 -9.87
C PRO A 640 0.61 -3.98 -9.24
N VAL A 641 -0.67 -4.32 -9.39
CA VAL A 641 -1.25 -5.55 -8.85
C VAL A 641 -0.57 -6.82 -9.39
N LEU A 642 -0.12 -6.85 -10.65
CA LEU A 642 0.55 -8.04 -11.21
C LEU A 642 1.84 -8.38 -10.44
N ASN A 643 2.50 -7.35 -9.90
CA ASN A 643 3.74 -7.52 -9.16
C ASN A 643 3.55 -8.22 -7.81
N VAL A 644 2.36 -8.17 -7.19
CA VAL A 644 2.10 -8.93 -5.95
C VAL A 644 2.09 -10.43 -6.22
N PHE A 645 1.58 -10.85 -7.39
CA PHE A 645 1.59 -12.26 -7.81
C PHE A 645 3.00 -12.74 -8.16
N ARG A 646 3.83 -11.88 -8.76
CA ARG A 646 5.27 -12.15 -8.92
C ARG A 646 5.94 -12.35 -7.56
N MET A 647 5.65 -11.51 -6.57
CA MET A 647 6.18 -11.68 -5.22
C MET A 647 5.74 -13.01 -4.60
N PHE A 648 4.47 -13.39 -4.74
CA PHE A 648 3.98 -14.69 -4.27
C PHE A 648 4.68 -15.88 -4.95
N GLY A 649 4.90 -15.82 -6.27
CA GLY A 649 5.59 -16.88 -7.00
C GLY A 649 7.08 -17.01 -6.69
N MET A 650 7.67 -16.03 -6.01
CA MET A 650 9.04 -16.07 -5.49
C MET A 650 9.15 -16.69 -4.08
N MET A 651 8.02 -17.02 -3.45
CA MET A 651 7.94 -17.60 -2.11
C MET A 651 7.73 -19.12 -2.20
N SER A 652 8.46 -19.89 -1.40
CA SER A 652 8.41 -21.36 -1.39
C SER A 652 8.59 -21.95 0.01
N GLY A 653 8.30 -23.25 0.13
CA GLY A 653 8.50 -24.02 1.36
C GLY A 653 7.32 -23.97 2.30
N SER A 654 7.58 -23.74 3.58
CA SER A 654 6.59 -23.80 4.65
C SER A 654 6.30 -22.42 5.22
N ARG A 655 5.03 -22.11 5.45
CA ARG A 655 4.62 -20.95 6.25
C ARG A 655 5.18 -21.07 7.66
N VAL A 656 5.62 -19.95 8.22
CA VAL A 656 6.16 -19.86 9.58
C VAL A 656 5.38 -18.87 10.43
N ASP A 657 5.58 -18.95 11.74
CA ASP A 657 4.91 -18.09 12.70
C ASP A 657 5.42 -16.65 12.66
N VAL A 658 4.48 -15.70 12.77
CA VAL A 658 4.73 -14.26 12.73
C VAL A 658 3.90 -13.62 13.84
N VAL A 659 4.57 -12.87 14.71
CA VAL A 659 3.92 -12.08 15.76
C VAL A 659 4.27 -10.61 15.54
N GLY A 660 3.28 -9.73 15.51
CA GLY A 660 3.54 -8.29 15.36
C GLY A 660 2.47 -7.41 15.98
N ASP A 661 2.87 -6.20 16.34
CA ASP A 661 2.05 -5.29 17.15
C ASP A 661 0.78 -4.82 16.42
N TRP A 662 0.86 -4.64 15.09
CA TRP A 662 -0.19 -3.99 14.28
C TRP A 662 -0.79 -4.92 13.21
N ALA A 663 -0.48 -6.22 13.27
CA ALA A 663 -1.03 -7.20 12.35
C ALA A 663 -2.47 -7.54 12.77
N TYR A 664 -3.45 -7.19 11.94
CA TYR A 664 -4.83 -7.58 12.19
C TYR A 664 -5.00 -9.06 11.85
N ASP A 665 -5.59 -9.84 12.75
CA ASP A 665 -5.90 -11.24 12.46
C ASP A 665 -7.10 -11.37 11.50
N TYR A 666 -7.32 -12.60 11.01
CA TYR A 666 -8.38 -12.89 10.05
C TYR A 666 -9.79 -12.61 10.62
N GLN A 667 -10.00 -12.78 11.93
CA GLN A 667 -11.30 -12.54 12.57
C GLN A 667 -11.61 -11.05 12.62
N THR A 668 -10.64 -10.24 13.05
CA THR A 668 -10.78 -8.79 13.16
C THR A 668 -11.07 -8.17 11.79
N ILE A 669 -10.32 -8.56 10.74
CA ILE A 669 -10.58 -8.06 9.38
C ILE A 669 -11.94 -8.56 8.88
N ARG A 670 -12.30 -9.84 9.07
CA ARG A 670 -13.60 -10.36 8.66
C ARG A 670 -14.75 -9.59 9.29
N ASP A 671 -14.67 -9.30 10.58
CA ASP A 671 -15.79 -8.74 11.34
C ASP A 671 -15.89 -7.22 11.14
N SER A 672 -14.75 -6.52 11.13
CA SER A 672 -14.72 -5.05 11.12
C SER A 672 -14.09 -4.42 9.89
N SER A 673 -13.32 -5.16 9.09
CA SER A 673 -12.39 -4.62 8.09
C SER A 673 -11.35 -3.67 8.72
N VAL A 674 -10.56 -2.94 7.93
CA VAL A 674 -9.51 -2.04 8.44
C VAL A 674 -10.04 -0.61 8.44
N ARG A 675 -10.82 -0.28 9.49
CA ARG A 675 -11.59 0.99 9.60
C ARG A 675 -11.03 2.00 10.60
N GLY A 676 -10.16 1.56 11.50
CA GLY A 676 -9.60 2.42 12.55
C GLY A 676 -8.44 3.28 12.05
N ALA A 677 -7.98 4.25 12.84
CA ALA A 677 -6.85 5.09 12.45
C ALA A 677 -5.54 4.30 12.23
N GLN A 678 -5.42 3.13 12.85
CA GLN A 678 -4.28 2.25 12.69
C GLN A 678 -4.44 1.40 11.42
N PRO A 679 -3.44 1.38 10.53
CA PRO A 679 -3.45 0.49 9.38
C PRO A 679 -3.10 -0.95 9.75
N ASP A 680 -3.47 -1.87 8.88
CA ASP A 680 -2.99 -3.25 8.92
C ASP A 680 -1.59 -3.31 8.31
N ILE A 681 -0.59 -3.37 9.18
CA ILE A 681 0.76 -3.78 8.78
C ILE A 681 0.87 -5.25 9.13
N GLY A 682 1.18 -6.09 8.14
CA GLY A 682 1.32 -7.52 8.39
C GLY A 682 2.44 -8.16 7.57
N ILE A 683 2.80 -9.37 7.95
CA ILE A 683 3.83 -10.17 7.31
C ILE A 683 3.30 -11.59 7.07
N LEU A 684 3.41 -12.06 5.83
CA LEU A 684 3.33 -13.47 5.49
C LEU A 684 4.75 -13.98 5.24
N ALA A 685 5.21 -14.93 6.05
CA ALA A 685 6.57 -15.44 6.00
C ALA A 685 6.60 -16.93 5.64
N VAL A 686 7.58 -17.31 4.82
CA VAL A 686 7.86 -18.70 4.47
C VAL A 686 9.34 -19.02 4.62
N LYS A 687 9.64 -20.30 4.89
CA LYS A 687 10.98 -20.86 4.94
C LYS A 687 11.08 -22.08 4.03
N ASP A 688 12.15 -22.10 3.25
CA ASP A 688 12.65 -23.26 2.51
C ASP A 688 13.99 -23.74 3.09
N ASP A 689 14.62 -24.71 2.45
CA ASP A 689 15.90 -25.28 2.91
C ASP A 689 17.03 -24.24 2.93
N HIS A 690 17.14 -23.45 1.84
CA HIS A 690 18.21 -22.46 1.60
C HIS A 690 17.71 -21.03 1.44
N SER A 691 16.45 -20.77 1.78
CA SER A 691 15.88 -19.43 1.67
C SER A 691 14.74 -19.18 2.65
N ALA A 692 14.47 -17.90 2.89
CA ALA A 692 13.24 -17.43 3.53
C ALA A 692 12.72 -16.22 2.77
N ALA A 693 11.41 -16.02 2.79
CA ALA A 693 10.79 -14.85 2.15
C ALA A 693 9.70 -14.28 3.05
N LEU A 694 9.71 -12.96 3.22
CA LEU A 694 8.75 -12.22 4.03
C LEU A 694 8.03 -11.21 3.12
N LEU A 695 6.74 -11.43 2.88
CA LEU A 695 5.88 -10.48 2.20
C LEU A 695 5.26 -9.55 3.25
N VAL A 696 5.62 -8.27 3.20
CA VAL A 696 5.22 -7.23 4.16
C VAL A 696 4.30 -6.24 3.46
N TRP A 697 3.17 -5.88 4.05
CA TRP A 697 2.25 -4.87 3.49
C TRP A 697 1.90 -3.79 4.52
N ASN A 698 1.48 -2.61 4.04
CA ASN A 698 0.88 -1.54 4.86
C ASN A 698 -0.48 -1.16 4.26
N TYR A 699 -1.53 -1.89 4.64
CA TYR A 699 -2.87 -1.79 4.06
C TYR A 699 -3.83 -1.01 4.96
N HIS A 700 -4.77 -0.30 4.37
CA HIS A 700 -5.91 0.31 5.05
C HIS A 700 -7.11 0.34 4.08
N ASP A 701 -8.36 0.32 4.57
CA ASP A 701 -9.50 0.38 3.66
C ASP A 701 -9.60 1.74 2.95
N ASP A 702 -9.29 2.82 3.67
CA ASP A 702 -9.37 4.18 3.14
C ASP A 702 -8.13 4.52 2.30
N ASP A 703 -8.40 4.96 1.08
CA ASP A 703 -7.41 5.49 0.15
C ASP A 703 -7.05 6.93 0.49
N LEU A 704 -6.38 7.09 1.64
CA LEU A 704 -5.95 8.38 2.17
C LEU A 704 -4.44 8.38 2.41
N PRO A 705 -3.76 9.51 2.12
CA PRO A 705 -2.36 9.68 2.47
C PRO A 705 -2.12 9.43 3.95
N SER A 706 -0.97 8.84 4.26
CA SER A 706 -0.56 8.60 5.64
C SER A 706 0.97 8.58 5.70
N PRO A 707 1.58 9.00 6.82
CA PRO A 707 3.03 8.94 6.96
C PRO A 707 3.54 7.52 6.78
N ASN A 708 4.73 7.40 6.20
CA ASN A 708 5.41 6.12 6.11
C ASN A 708 5.56 5.47 7.49
N ARG A 709 5.49 4.15 7.52
CA ARG A 709 5.57 3.37 8.76
C ARG A 709 6.92 2.67 8.83
N LYS A 710 7.67 2.91 9.91
CA LYS A 710 8.91 2.18 10.17
C LYS A 710 8.55 0.82 10.75
N VAL A 711 9.08 -0.24 10.15
CA VAL A 711 8.87 -1.62 10.56
C VAL A 711 10.22 -2.22 10.98
N ASP A 712 10.26 -2.83 12.16
CA ASP A 712 11.42 -3.54 12.70
C ASP A 712 11.10 -5.03 12.83
N ILE A 713 11.74 -5.84 12.00
CA ILE A 713 11.49 -7.28 11.88
C ILE A 713 12.65 -8.02 12.51
N ARG A 714 12.41 -8.62 13.67
CA ARG A 714 13.32 -9.57 14.29
C ARG A 714 13.13 -10.94 13.66
N LEU A 715 14.17 -11.44 13.00
CA LEU A 715 14.19 -12.76 12.39
C LEU A 715 14.97 -13.72 13.29
N GLU A 716 14.38 -14.86 13.62
CA GLU A 716 14.98 -15.93 14.39
C GLU A 716 14.99 -17.24 13.59
N GLY A 717 15.94 -18.13 13.84
CA GLY A 717 16.04 -19.42 13.16
C GLY A 717 16.64 -19.35 11.76
N ILE A 718 17.33 -18.26 11.43
CA ILE A 718 18.15 -18.15 10.23
C ILE A 718 19.52 -18.80 10.49
N PRO A 719 20.19 -19.46 9.52
CA PRO A 719 21.52 -20.02 9.77
C PRO A 719 22.55 -18.94 10.14
N ALA A 720 23.49 -19.29 11.02
CA ALA A 720 24.57 -18.38 11.42
C ALA A 720 25.57 -18.14 10.28
N GLY A 721 26.15 -16.93 10.20
CA GLY A 721 27.02 -16.51 9.11
C GLY A 721 26.46 -15.30 8.35
N LYS A 722 26.24 -15.47 7.04
CA LYS A 722 25.75 -14.42 6.15
C LYS A 722 24.55 -14.91 5.34
N ALA A 723 23.58 -14.03 5.15
CA ALA A 723 22.49 -14.22 4.20
C ALA A 723 22.45 -13.04 3.21
N LEU A 724 22.15 -13.32 1.95
CA LEU A 724 21.92 -12.29 0.94
C LEU A 724 20.45 -11.86 1.00
N LEU A 725 20.21 -10.60 1.36
CA LEU A 725 18.90 -9.97 1.38
C LEU A 725 18.64 -9.26 0.05
N GLN A 726 17.56 -9.64 -0.62
CA GLN A 726 16.99 -8.92 -1.76
C GLN A 726 15.68 -8.28 -1.32
N HIS A 727 15.51 -6.98 -1.57
CA HIS A 727 14.31 -6.24 -1.20
C HIS A 727 13.59 -5.77 -2.46
N TYR A 728 12.41 -6.34 -2.74
CA TYR A 728 11.52 -5.91 -3.81
C TYR A 728 10.39 -5.03 -3.28
N ARG A 729 9.92 -4.07 -4.08
CA ARG A 729 8.95 -3.07 -3.64
C ARG A 729 7.89 -2.76 -4.70
N ILE A 730 6.64 -2.70 -4.25
CA ILE A 730 5.53 -2.03 -4.92
C ILE A 730 5.16 -0.81 -4.08
N ASP A 731 5.33 0.39 -4.64
CA ASP A 731 4.86 1.66 -4.07
C ASP A 731 4.68 2.72 -5.18
N GLU A 732 4.59 3.99 -4.81
CA GLU A 732 4.44 5.11 -5.74
C GLU A 732 5.64 5.29 -6.69
N GLN A 733 6.80 4.77 -6.31
CA GLN A 733 8.07 4.97 -7.02
C GLN A 733 8.60 3.69 -7.68
N HIS A 734 8.14 2.51 -7.24
CA HIS A 734 8.66 1.22 -7.68
C HIS A 734 7.56 0.26 -8.12
N SER A 735 7.81 -0.47 -9.20
CA SER A 735 6.91 -1.50 -9.76
C SER A 735 5.51 -0.96 -10.08
N ASN A 736 5.45 0.28 -10.56
CA ASN A 736 4.22 1.04 -10.75
C ASN A 736 4.22 1.86 -12.04
N ALA A 737 3.65 1.27 -13.09
CA ALA A 737 3.48 1.94 -14.38
C ALA A 737 2.43 3.07 -14.35
N TYR A 738 1.45 3.03 -13.43
CA TYR A 738 0.40 4.05 -13.35
C TYR A 738 0.97 5.40 -12.89
N SER A 739 1.77 5.42 -11.84
CA SER A 739 2.45 6.62 -11.37
C SER A 739 3.44 7.16 -12.41
N ALA A 740 4.10 6.28 -13.16
CA ALA A 740 4.95 6.69 -14.29
C ALA A 740 4.12 7.33 -15.43
N TRP A 741 2.96 6.78 -15.74
CA TRP A 741 2.03 7.32 -16.73
C TRP A 741 1.45 8.69 -16.32
N GLN A 742 1.10 8.86 -15.04
CA GLN A 742 0.67 10.15 -14.51
C GLN A 742 1.77 11.22 -14.65
N LYS A 743 3.04 10.87 -14.36
CA LYS A 743 4.19 11.77 -14.56
C LYS A 743 4.42 12.17 -16.02
N MET A 744 3.92 11.37 -16.98
CA MET A 744 3.94 11.71 -18.41
C MET A 744 2.76 12.60 -18.85
N GLY A 745 1.91 13.04 -17.92
CA GLY A 745 0.69 13.80 -18.23
C GLY A 745 -0.48 12.93 -18.67
N SER A 746 -0.47 11.65 -18.29
CA SER A 746 -1.58 10.71 -18.52
C SER A 746 -1.99 10.53 -20.01
N PRO A 747 -1.04 10.31 -20.94
CA PRO A 747 -1.35 10.24 -22.37
C PRO A 747 -2.23 9.03 -22.70
N GLN A 748 -3.28 9.24 -23.52
CA GLN A 748 -4.10 8.16 -24.07
C GLN A 748 -3.54 7.54 -25.36
N HIS A 749 -2.53 8.19 -25.94
CA HIS A 749 -1.79 7.72 -27.12
C HIS A 749 -0.28 7.87 -26.87
N PRO A 750 0.30 7.14 -25.90
CA PRO A 750 1.71 7.24 -25.59
C PRO A 750 2.56 6.85 -26.80
N ALA A 751 3.63 7.61 -27.06
CA ALA A 751 4.60 7.28 -28.10
C ALA A 751 5.33 5.98 -27.75
N SER A 752 5.93 5.30 -28.73
CA SER A 752 6.62 4.02 -28.49
C SER A 752 7.73 4.09 -27.43
N ARG A 753 8.39 5.26 -27.28
CA ARG A 753 9.38 5.48 -26.21
C ARG A 753 8.74 5.55 -24.81
N GLU A 754 7.53 6.09 -24.72
CA GLU A 754 6.76 6.21 -23.49
C GLU A 754 6.21 4.83 -23.11
N VAL A 755 5.66 4.08 -24.06
CA VAL A 755 5.22 2.68 -23.83
C VAL A 755 6.36 1.84 -23.25
N LYS A 756 7.57 1.89 -23.81
CA LYS A 756 8.73 1.17 -23.27
C LYS A 756 9.09 1.58 -21.84
N ALA A 757 8.99 2.87 -21.54
CA ALA A 757 9.24 3.37 -20.18
C ALA A 757 8.16 2.89 -19.20
N LEU A 758 6.90 2.82 -19.64
CA LEU A 758 5.79 2.27 -18.85
C LEU A 758 5.94 0.76 -18.63
N GLU A 759 6.30 -0.01 -19.67
CA GLU A 759 6.60 -1.43 -19.54
C GLU A 759 7.72 -1.68 -18.52
N ALA A 760 8.79 -0.89 -18.56
CA ALA A 760 9.88 -0.98 -17.58
C ALA A 760 9.41 -0.64 -16.17
N ALA A 761 8.61 0.42 -16.01
CA ALA A 761 8.05 0.82 -14.71
C ALA A 761 7.06 -0.20 -14.14
N GLY A 762 6.37 -0.96 -15.00
CA GLY A 762 5.43 -2.00 -14.60
C GLY A 762 6.07 -3.30 -14.10
N LYS A 763 7.38 -3.50 -14.31
CA LYS A 763 8.08 -4.71 -13.83
C LYS A 763 8.41 -4.63 -12.35
N LEU A 764 8.48 -5.80 -11.70
CA LEU A 764 8.85 -5.94 -10.30
C LEU A 764 10.31 -5.47 -10.10
N ALA A 765 10.48 -4.39 -9.35
CA ALA A 765 11.76 -3.76 -9.08
C ALA A 765 12.28 -4.07 -7.66
N GLN A 766 13.61 -4.14 -7.55
CA GLN A 766 14.28 -4.11 -6.24
C GLN A 766 14.33 -2.65 -5.76
N LEU A 767 14.08 -2.44 -4.46
CA LEU A 767 14.18 -1.13 -3.82
C LEU A 767 15.64 -0.65 -3.78
N GLU A 768 16.55 -1.59 -3.53
CA GLU A 768 17.98 -1.35 -3.44
C GLU A 768 18.76 -2.57 -3.95
N ALA A 769 20.05 -2.40 -4.21
CA ALA A 769 20.90 -3.52 -4.59
C ALA A 769 20.95 -4.59 -3.47
N PRO A 770 21.07 -5.89 -3.79
CA PRO A 770 21.13 -6.94 -2.77
C PRO A 770 22.26 -6.72 -1.78
N VAL A 771 21.97 -6.92 -0.48
CA VAL A 771 22.92 -6.69 0.61
C VAL A 771 23.18 -7.97 1.40
N TRP A 772 24.44 -8.20 1.77
CA TRP A 772 24.79 -9.26 2.71
C TRP A 772 24.51 -8.79 4.13
N ILE A 773 23.65 -9.51 4.84
CA ILE A 773 23.40 -9.27 6.26
C ILE A 773 24.09 -10.33 7.11
N THR A 774 24.62 -9.92 8.26
CA THR A 774 25.20 -10.82 9.25
C THR A 774 24.10 -11.35 10.17
N THR A 775 24.18 -12.63 10.49
CA THR A 775 23.29 -13.31 11.42
C THR A 775 24.10 -13.78 12.62
N GLU A 776 23.75 -13.32 13.82
CA GLU A 776 24.42 -13.66 15.08
C GLU A 776 23.53 -14.63 15.86
N ASP A 777 24.07 -15.78 16.26
CA ASP A 777 23.32 -16.83 16.99
C ASP A 777 21.98 -17.21 16.35
N GLY A 778 21.96 -17.23 15.02
CA GLY A 778 20.78 -17.51 14.20
C GLY A 778 19.67 -16.46 14.29
N LYS A 779 20.04 -15.21 14.57
CA LYS A 779 19.14 -14.06 14.66
C LYS A 779 19.67 -12.89 13.85
N THR A 780 18.75 -12.06 13.37
CA THR A 780 19.06 -10.77 12.75
C THR A 780 17.86 -9.84 12.83
N SER A 781 18.05 -8.56 12.52
CA SER A 781 16.98 -7.56 12.45
C SER A 781 16.99 -6.89 11.09
N ILE A 782 15.82 -6.84 10.45
CA ILE A 782 15.62 -6.14 9.18
C ILE A 782 14.70 -4.95 9.46
N ARG A 783 15.14 -3.76 9.06
CA ARG A 783 14.33 -2.55 9.16
C ARG A 783 13.86 -2.16 7.78
N ALA A 784 12.57 -1.85 7.67
CA ALA A 784 11.97 -1.38 6.42
C ALA A 784 11.09 -0.18 6.70
N GLU A 785 11.08 0.78 5.78
CA GLU A 785 10.10 1.85 5.76
C GLU A 785 8.99 1.48 4.76
N MET A 786 7.75 1.50 5.22
CA MET A 786 6.58 1.06 4.48
C MET A 786 5.65 2.26 4.24
N PRO A 787 5.69 2.88 3.04
CA PRO A 787 4.67 3.84 2.62
C PRO A 787 3.26 3.27 2.71
N ARG A 788 2.26 4.14 2.81
CA ARG A 788 0.84 3.77 2.70
C ARG A 788 0.62 2.92 1.45
N HIS A 789 -0.07 1.79 1.61
CA HIS A 789 -0.41 0.83 0.56
C HIS A 789 0.80 0.19 -0.15
N SER A 790 2.00 0.32 0.41
CA SER A 790 3.18 -0.39 -0.12
C SER A 790 3.16 -1.87 0.21
N VAL A 791 3.78 -2.66 -0.66
CA VAL A 791 4.07 -4.08 -0.46
C VAL A 791 5.55 -4.31 -0.71
N SER A 792 6.23 -4.99 0.22
CA SER A 792 7.62 -5.38 0.09
C SER A 792 7.76 -6.90 0.13
N LEU A 793 8.67 -7.46 -0.68
CA LEU A 793 9.16 -8.82 -0.50
C LEU A 793 10.63 -8.76 -0.07
N LEU A 794 10.90 -9.24 1.14
CA LEU A 794 12.25 -9.41 1.67
C LEU A 794 12.64 -10.88 1.49
N LYS A 795 13.50 -11.16 0.52
CA LYS A 795 13.97 -12.52 0.21
C LYS A 795 15.39 -12.70 0.71
N LEU A 796 15.58 -13.71 1.57
CA LEU A 796 16.87 -14.10 2.13
C LEU A 796 17.32 -15.42 1.53
N THR A 797 18.60 -15.52 1.17
CA THR A 797 19.24 -16.76 0.69
C THR A 797 20.58 -16.96 1.40
N TRP A 798 20.94 -18.20 1.72
CA TRP A 798 22.16 -18.55 2.46
C TRP A 798 22.79 -19.86 2.00
#